data_AF-A0A8J9VDG7-F1
#
_entry.id   AF-A0A8J9VDG7-F1
#
_cell.length_a   1.000
_cell.length_b   1.000
_cell.length_c   1.000
_cell.angle_alpha   90.00
_cell.angle_beta   90.00
_cell.angle_gamma   90.00
#
_symmetry.space_group_name_H-M   'P 1'
#
loop_
_entity.id
_entity.type
_entity.pdbx_description
1 polymer ?
#
loop_
_entity_poly.entity_id
_entity_poly.type
_entity_poly.pdbx_seq_one_letter_code
_entity_poly.pdbx_strand_id
1 'polypeptide(L)'
;MAKEGDMSLFSDVLEPFRRVINTDPPKDKLAASTKLNFSDSNQSIKEGTPVLTSIGKRKSSLGLIESGTPEKRMRIESSANVAAPPSPWETKRLKADLIAAKAQITKLEARVNHQHTIRKEMQILFEEERSSLTEQHKRDERALSDMEERLQLIRRRESELKEEYSAAIKEHKDSKIKWEKDRGELQKQIAELKDKLLEANVSSKDEISEMKKDMDEILQAIEGAQQEVEMLKKEVAKQTSRAEQCTSLRTKLEKTTFELQQVTSKLKELEYEKDSYKDWQQQAKTAQKRLTNMAELEKEVIRLRASERSLRDAVSNKLLLEEQVHVLTKKVEALQPVQQELHEAKVKLASLESSLSEWQGAARAHGADSARALSAALDAALGSQLSAAAGHAAAAGQLAALNEEVATLKYERDKATAKLNDLQNVRKTQDDFIHRLKKRLLLVTRERDSYRQQLDSYEKELTVTLGGEAGGAALLAARVEQLERALQAYRDLLADHDVDQHVKGMEAARAEAARSREEAAAARREAAALRVQRDQLQLHIEKLAAPTKILHLADNPAAAAQKQMHLDLELAQEEIKQLKAALREGGSRACPEEMQQLRTQLENSRIKLQRMKEEFTSSAQEYRDVCYMLLGYKIDRTGHKNYRISNMYAESSDEYLTFTLCDEGIEMVHTDYSASLGELVELHLHHHHSIPVFLSALTMELFTRTTMQPVQDC
;
A
#
# COMPACT_ATOMS: atom_id res chain seq x y z
N MET A 1 39.96 -25.71 -4.77
CA MET A 1 40.80 -24.97 -5.74
C MET A 1 40.32 -23.52 -5.67
N ALA A 2 40.92 -22.71 -4.78
CA ALA A 2 41.96 -21.70 -5.09
C ALA A 2 41.42 -20.60 -6.03
N LYS A 3 41.51 -19.29 -5.76
CA LYS A 3 42.23 -18.48 -4.75
C LYS A 3 41.81 -17.01 -4.92
N GLU A 4 41.92 -16.23 -3.82
CA GLU A 4 42.28 -14.78 -3.71
C GLU A 4 41.34 -13.75 -4.38
N GLY A 5 40.98 -12.58 -3.83
CA GLY A 5 41.52 -11.65 -2.81
C GLY A 5 41.10 -10.26 -3.37
N ASP A 6 40.37 -9.39 -2.65
CA ASP A 6 40.99 -8.38 -1.80
C ASP A 6 39.94 -7.69 -0.92
N MET A 7 40.25 -7.65 0.37
CA MET A 7 39.78 -6.69 1.36
C MET A 7 41.04 -5.93 1.82
N SER A 8 41.08 -4.61 1.69
CA SER A 8 41.95 -3.74 2.48
C SER A 8 41.28 -2.37 2.62
N LEU A 9 40.68 -2.04 3.77
CA LEU A 9 41.30 -1.54 5.00
C LEU A 9 41.76 -0.08 4.93
N PHE A 10 40.97 0.73 5.65
CA PHE A 10 41.38 1.88 6.45
C PHE A 10 42.81 1.78 7.00
N SER A 11 43.61 2.82 6.72
CA SER A 11 44.49 3.48 7.69
C SER A 11 45.10 4.72 7.04
N ASP A 12 44.84 5.90 7.61
CA ASP A 12 45.90 6.83 8.00
C ASP A 12 45.29 7.98 8.82
N VAL A 13 45.29 7.73 10.13
CA VAL A 13 45.28 8.75 11.18
C VAL A 13 46.74 9.20 11.32
N LEU A 14 46.98 10.52 11.39
CA LEU A 14 47.76 11.19 12.44
C LEU A 14 47.96 12.67 12.08
N GLU A 15 47.35 13.54 12.90
CA GLU A 15 47.74 14.95 13.05
C GLU A 15 49.20 15.06 13.54
N PRO A 16 49.81 16.27 13.53
CA PRO A 16 49.77 17.01 14.81
C PRO A 16 49.70 18.54 14.69
N PHE A 17 48.90 19.11 15.59
CA PHE A 17 49.05 20.39 16.27
C PHE A 17 50.37 21.17 16.03
N ARG A 18 50.24 22.43 15.60
CA ARG A 18 51.03 23.54 16.15
C ARG A 18 50.17 24.74 16.52
N ARG A 19 50.18 25.00 17.82
CA ARG A 19 49.82 26.25 18.50
C ARG A 19 50.63 27.42 17.94
N VAL A 20 50.01 28.58 17.79
CA VAL A 20 50.64 29.87 18.13
C VAL A 20 49.60 30.74 18.85
N ILE A 21 49.86 30.94 20.13
CA ILE A 21 49.39 32.06 20.96
C ILE A 21 50.28 33.27 20.61
N ASN A 22 49.69 34.44 20.43
CA ASN A 22 50.26 35.76 20.81
C ASN A 22 49.20 36.83 20.51
N THR A 23 48.57 37.44 21.53
CA THR A 23 49.06 38.56 22.37
C THR A 23 49.25 39.86 21.59
N ASP A 24 48.25 40.72 21.80
CA ASP A 24 48.33 42.16 22.02
C ASP A 24 48.64 43.17 20.89
N PRO A 25 48.04 44.39 21.00
CA PRO A 25 48.14 45.52 20.06
C PRO A 25 49.48 46.27 20.32
N PRO A 26 49.73 47.56 19.97
CA PRO A 26 49.03 48.59 19.19
C PRO A 26 49.95 49.33 18.16
N LYS A 27 49.48 50.43 17.55
CA LYS A 27 50.11 51.78 17.58
C LYS A 27 49.80 52.64 16.34
N ASP A 28 49.17 53.77 16.64
CA ASP A 28 49.54 55.14 16.25
C ASP A 28 50.50 55.35 15.06
N LYS A 29 50.03 56.19 14.13
CA LYS A 29 50.84 57.32 13.67
C LYS A 29 50.01 58.61 13.64
N LEU A 30 50.36 59.46 14.60
CA LEU A 30 50.27 60.92 14.62
C LEU A 30 51.01 61.55 13.42
N ALA A 31 50.48 62.67 12.92
CA ALA A 31 51.19 63.94 12.65
C ALA A 31 50.14 65.00 12.25
N ALA A 32 49.80 65.93 13.13
CA ALA A 32 50.44 67.25 13.37
C ALA A 32 49.92 68.34 12.40
N SER A 33 49.08 69.26 12.92
CA SER A 33 49.42 70.64 13.32
C SER A 33 49.44 71.60 12.13
N THR A 34 48.69 72.70 12.07
CA THR A 34 49.00 74.06 12.59
C THR A 34 47.81 74.95 12.11
N LYS A 35 47.13 75.82 12.86
CA LYS A 35 47.54 77.17 13.32
C LYS A 35 46.45 77.80 14.21
N LEU A 36 46.92 78.35 15.32
CA LEU A 36 46.55 79.58 16.04
C LEU A 36 45.67 80.61 15.31
N ASN A 37 44.65 81.20 15.99
CA ASN A 37 44.80 82.48 16.70
C ASN A 37 43.56 82.90 17.51
N PHE A 38 43.86 83.56 18.63
CA PHE A 38 42.99 84.28 19.56
C PHE A 38 42.73 85.74 19.12
N SER A 39 41.60 86.30 19.57
CA SER A 39 41.46 87.65 20.18
C SER A 39 39.97 87.88 20.48
N ASP A 40 39.53 87.78 21.73
CA ASP A 40 39.42 88.87 22.72
C ASP A 40 38.52 90.03 22.29
N SER A 41 37.39 90.22 22.98
CA SER A 41 37.20 91.33 23.92
C SER A 41 35.74 91.39 24.40
N ASN A 42 35.48 91.00 25.65
CA ASN A 42 34.27 91.38 26.39
C ASN A 42 34.66 91.55 27.85
N GLN A 43 34.81 92.82 28.26
CA GLN A 43 35.01 93.17 29.66
C GLN A 43 33.66 93.32 30.37
N SER A 44 33.48 92.47 31.38
CA SER A 44 33.03 92.72 32.75
C SER A 44 32.70 94.19 33.11
N ILE A 45 31.68 94.50 33.91
CA ILE A 45 31.72 94.37 35.38
C ILE A 45 30.31 94.19 35.97
N LYS A 46 30.15 93.14 36.79
CA LYS A 46 29.22 93.02 37.91
C LYS A 46 30.09 92.98 39.16
N GLU A 47 29.83 93.80 40.16
CA GLU A 47 30.21 93.52 41.55
C GLU A 47 29.12 93.96 42.52
N GLY A 48 28.88 93.10 43.52
CA GLY A 48 27.99 93.33 44.63
C GLY A 48 28.71 93.93 45.84
N THR A 49 27.92 94.67 46.62
CA THR A 49 28.00 95.06 48.05
C THR A 49 28.87 94.18 48.97
N PRO A 50 29.40 94.65 50.15
CA PRO A 50 28.69 95.54 51.10
C PRO A 50 29.48 96.52 52.04
N VAL A 51 28.74 97.49 52.61
CA VAL A 51 28.71 97.95 54.05
C VAL A 51 29.63 99.08 54.61
N LEU A 52 28.98 99.94 55.44
CA LEU A 52 29.41 101.05 56.36
C LEU A 52 29.75 102.42 55.73
N THR A 53 29.24 103.61 56.10
CA THR A 53 28.54 104.17 57.29
C THR A 53 27.76 105.44 56.87
N SER A 54 26.47 105.57 57.22
CA SER A 54 25.89 106.52 58.21
C SER A 54 25.64 107.99 57.79
N ILE A 55 24.45 108.48 58.21
CA ILE A 55 23.96 109.88 58.30
C ILE A 55 23.35 110.42 56.99
N GLY A 56 22.09 110.82 56.88
CA GLY A 56 20.99 110.97 57.82
C GLY A 56 19.94 111.89 57.17
N LYS A 57 18.74 111.39 56.88
CA LYS A 57 17.56 112.22 56.55
C LYS A 57 17.04 112.83 57.85
N ARG A 58 16.65 114.12 57.85
CA ARG A 58 15.51 114.62 58.65
C ARG A 58 15.00 115.98 58.16
N LYS A 59 13.67 116.03 58.05
CA LYS A 59 12.81 117.23 58.02
C LYS A 59 12.93 117.99 59.36
N SER A 60 12.80 119.33 59.35
CA SER A 60 11.82 120.11 60.16
C SER A 60 12.12 121.63 60.23
N SER A 61 11.14 122.44 59.80
CA SER A 61 10.52 123.63 60.43
C SER A 61 11.30 124.68 61.26
N LEU A 62 10.94 125.95 60.94
CA LEU A 62 10.65 127.14 61.79
C LEU A 62 11.77 127.97 62.48
N GLY A 63 11.56 129.29 62.42
CA GLY A 63 12.14 130.36 63.27
C GLY A 63 13.06 131.30 62.48
N LEU A 64 12.60 132.44 61.92
CA LEU A 64 12.34 133.74 62.56
C LEU A 64 13.52 134.26 63.40
N ILE A 65 14.10 135.40 63.00
CA ILE A 65 14.57 136.51 63.88
C ILE A 65 14.60 137.80 63.03
N GLU A 66 13.83 138.78 63.49
CA GLU A 66 13.87 140.20 63.15
C GLU A 66 15.14 140.90 63.67
N SER A 67 15.52 141.99 63.01
CA SER A 67 15.88 143.28 63.62
C SER A 67 16.38 144.18 62.48
N GLY A 68 16.03 145.44 62.33
CA GLY A 68 15.46 146.43 63.25
C GLY A 68 16.09 147.77 62.84
N THR A 69 15.27 148.73 62.45
CA THR A 69 15.66 150.16 62.33
C THR A 69 16.09 150.69 63.71
N PRO A 70 16.71 151.89 63.81
CA PRO A 70 15.87 153.04 64.21
C PRO A 70 16.34 154.44 63.76
N GLU A 71 15.38 155.38 63.80
CA GLU A 71 15.55 156.84 63.83
C GLU A 71 16.06 157.36 65.19
N LYS A 72 16.73 158.53 65.21
CA LYS A 72 16.27 159.76 65.92
C LYS A 72 17.30 160.92 65.92
N ARG A 73 16.88 162.05 65.35
CA ARG A 73 16.78 163.42 65.91
C ARG A 73 17.86 163.95 66.88
N MET A 74 18.38 165.15 66.60
CA MET A 74 18.66 166.19 67.63
C MET A 74 18.45 167.62 67.10
N ARG A 75 17.99 168.48 68.02
CA ARG A 75 17.74 169.93 68.01
C ARG A 75 18.74 170.54 69.00
N ILE A 76 19.21 171.78 68.79
CA ILE A 76 19.23 172.91 69.78
C ILE A 76 19.97 174.13 69.21
N GLU A 77 19.32 175.26 69.52
CA GLU A 77 19.50 176.70 69.36
C GLU A 77 20.85 177.35 69.75
N SER A 78 21.08 178.56 69.22
CA SER A 78 21.54 179.80 69.91
C SER A 78 21.80 180.87 68.83
N SER A 79 21.68 182.18 69.00
CA SER A 79 21.11 183.10 69.99
C SER A 79 21.03 184.47 69.29
N ALA A 80 20.14 185.34 69.75
CA ALA A 80 19.82 186.67 69.23
C ALA A 80 20.97 187.70 69.32
N ASN A 81 20.84 188.81 68.57
CA ASN A 81 21.10 190.14 69.14
C ASN A 81 20.38 191.30 68.43
N VAL A 82 20.23 192.36 69.22
CA VAL A 82 19.22 193.44 69.24
C VAL A 82 19.65 194.69 68.46
N ALA A 83 18.65 195.32 67.81
CA ALA A 83 18.42 196.73 67.47
C ALA A 83 19.57 197.72 67.12
N ALA A 84 19.42 198.40 65.97
CA ALA A 84 19.46 199.87 65.75
C ALA A 84 19.08 200.19 64.27
N PRO A 85 18.63 201.41 63.89
CA PRO A 85 17.66 201.65 62.82
C PRO A 85 18.21 201.61 61.37
N PRO A 86 17.32 201.53 60.36
CA PRO A 86 17.62 200.97 59.05
C PRO A 86 18.06 202.02 58.00
N SER A 87 18.82 201.53 57.01
CA SER A 87 18.97 202.17 55.69
C SER A 87 18.29 201.31 54.61
N PRO A 88 17.55 201.86 53.63
CA PRO A 88 16.56 201.15 52.80
C PRO A 88 17.05 200.02 51.86
N TRP A 89 18.33 199.66 51.86
CA TRP A 89 18.94 198.77 50.86
C TRP A 89 18.93 197.27 51.22
N GLU A 90 18.92 196.90 52.50
CA GLU A 90 19.09 195.49 52.91
C GLU A 90 17.83 194.62 52.74
N THR A 91 16.64 195.20 52.88
CA THR A 91 15.35 194.50 52.71
C THR A 91 15.08 194.00 51.29
N LYS A 92 15.66 194.63 50.27
CA LYS A 92 15.50 194.19 48.87
C LYS A 92 16.36 192.96 48.56
N ARG A 93 17.55 192.85 49.17
CA ARG A 93 18.47 191.71 48.97
C ARG A 93 17.89 190.41 49.51
N LEU A 94 17.38 190.42 50.74
CA LEU A 94 16.80 189.24 51.38
C LEU A 94 15.58 188.66 50.64
N LYS A 95 14.75 189.52 50.02
CA LYS A 95 13.62 189.05 49.19
C LYS A 95 14.08 188.38 47.89
N ALA A 96 15.13 188.89 47.26
CA ALA A 96 15.72 188.28 46.07
C ALA A 96 16.32 186.90 46.39
N ASP A 97 17.03 186.79 47.51
CA ASP A 97 17.60 185.52 47.98
C ASP A 97 16.52 184.48 48.29
N LEU A 98 15.41 184.89 48.92
CA LEU A 98 14.28 183.99 49.18
C LEU A 98 13.62 183.48 47.89
N ILE A 99 13.47 184.35 46.89
CA ILE A 99 12.92 183.96 45.58
C ILE A 99 13.87 183.00 44.85
N ALA A 100 15.19 183.26 44.90
CA ALA A 100 16.19 182.38 44.33
C ALA A 100 16.21 181.00 45.01
N ALA A 101 16.11 180.95 46.34
CA ALA A 101 16.00 179.69 47.08
C ALA A 101 14.73 178.92 46.73
N LYS A 102 13.58 179.60 46.61
CA LYS A 102 12.33 178.97 46.17
C LYS A 102 12.42 178.44 44.74
N ALA A 103 13.05 179.17 43.82
CA ALA A 103 13.29 178.70 42.45
C ALA A 103 14.26 177.50 42.40
N GLN A 104 15.23 177.44 43.31
CA GLN A 104 16.07 176.25 43.45
C GLN A 104 15.31 175.04 44.00
N ILE A 105 14.43 175.24 44.99
CA ILE A 105 13.58 174.17 45.53
C ILE A 105 12.68 173.61 44.43
N THR A 106 11.98 174.45 43.66
CA THR A 106 11.12 173.96 42.57
C THR A 106 11.90 173.23 41.48
N LYS A 107 13.14 173.66 41.18
CA LYS A 107 14.02 172.95 40.24
C LYS A 107 14.44 171.58 40.79
N LEU A 108 14.75 171.48 42.09
CA LEU A 108 15.09 170.22 42.74
C LEU A 108 13.89 169.28 42.82
N GLU A 109 12.70 169.80 43.16
CA GLU A 109 11.44 169.05 43.16
C GLU A 109 11.09 168.53 41.77
N ALA A 110 11.24 169.36 40.72
CA ALA A 110 11.06 168.92 39.34
C ALA A 110 12.05 167.80 38.95
N ARG A 111 13.31 167.91 39.39
CA ARG A 111 14.32 166.86 39.16
C ARG A 111 14.00 165.57 39.91
N VAL A 112 13.54 165.66 41.16
CA VAL A 112 13.13 164.48 41.96
C VAL A 112 11.90 163.81 41.34
N ASN A 113 10.92 164.58 40.88
CA ASN A 113 9.75 164.06 40.17
C ASN A 113 10.16 163.39 38.87
N HIS A 114 11.04 164.01 38.07
CA HIS A 114 11.57 163.39 36.85
C HIS A 114 12.31 162.08 37.15
N GLN A 115 13.14 162.03 38.20
CA GLN A 115 13.78 160.79 38.64
C GLN A 115 12.78 159.73 39.11
N HIS A 116 11.68 160.11 39.77
CA HIS A 116 10.60 159.19 40.13
C HIS A 116 9.87 158.63 38.91
N THR A 117 9.62 159.46 37.90
CA THR A 117 9.03 159.03 36.62
C THR A 117 9.94 158.01 35.94
N ILE A 118 11.24 158.32 35.79
CA ILE A 118 12.22 157.39 35.20
C ILE A 118 12.29 156.07 36.00
N ARG A 119 12.28 156.11 37.33
CA ARG A 119 12.29 154.89 38.15
C ARG A 119 11.03 154.05 37.95
N LYS A 120 9.85 154.69 37.85
CA LYS A 120 8.59 153.99 37.56
C LYS A 120 8.61 153.36 36.16
N GLU A 121 9.06 154.10 35.16
CA GLU A 121 9.24 153.59 33.79
C GLU A 121 10.20 152.40 33.77
N MET A 122 11.35 152.52 34.43
CA MET A 122 12.33 151.44 34.56
C MET A 122 11.76 150.22 35.30
N GLN A 123 10.99 150.43 36.36
CA GLN A 123 10.34 149.35 37.10
C GLN A 123 9.30 148.63 36.23
N ILE A 124 8.49 149.37 35.47
CA ILE A 124 7.52 148.79 34.53
C ILE A 124 8.25 147.95 33.47
N LEU A 125 9.32 148.48 32.86
CA LEU A 125 10.11 147.73 31.88
C LEU A 125 10.70 146.45 32.48
N PHE A 126 11.27 146.50 33.69
CA PHE A 126 11.76 145.29 34.36
C PHE A 126 10.64 144.32 34.73
N GLU A 127 9.46 144.81 35.13
CA GLU A 127 8.31 143.97 35.41
C GLU A 127 7.75 143.32 34.13
N GLU A 128 7.73 144.05 33.01
CA GLU A 128 7.36 143.57 31.68
C GLU A 128 8.37 142.53 31.17
N GLU A 129 9.68 142.79 31.25
CA GLU A 129 10.73 141.83 30.89
C GLU A 129 10.70 140.58 31.78
N ARG A 130 10.49 140.76 33.09
CA ARG A 130 10.32 139.61 34.00
C ARG A 130 9.07 138.82 33.64
N SER A 131 7.96 139.49 33.32
CA SER A 131 6.73 138.82 32.91
C SER A 131 6.92 138.05 31.59
N SER A 132 7.56 138.66 30.59
CA SER A 132 7.81 138.03 29.28
C SER A 132 8.74 136.83 29.39
N LEU A 133 9.81 136.92 30.20
CA LEU A 133 10.69 135.79 30.51
C LEU A 133 9.96 134.67 31.24
N THR A 134 9.10 134.99 32.22
CA THR A 134 8.32 133.95 32.91
C THR A 134 7.29 133.28 32.01
N GLU A 135 6.69 134.02 31.08
CA GLU A 135 5.80 133.42 30.09
C GLU A 135 6.57 132.56 29.08
N GLN A 136 7.75 133.01 28.65
CA GLN A 136 8.64 132.22 27.78
C GLN A 136 9.04 130.91 28.46
N HIS A 137 9.49 130.97 29.72
CA HIS A 137 9.81 129.78 30.50
C HIS A 137 8.63 128.81 30.60
N LYS A 138 7.41 129.30 30.85
CA LYS A 138 6.21 128.45 30.87
C LYS A 138 5.88 127.83 29.52
N ARG A 139 6.14 128.53 28.41
CA ARG A 139 5.98 127.98 27.05
C ARG A 139 7.01 126.88 26.81
N ASP A 140 8.26 127.11 27.21
CA ASP A 140 9.34 126.15 27.07
C ASP A 140 9.13 124.91 27.95
N GLU A 141 8.66 125.07 29.19
CA GLU A 141 8.29 123.96 30.10
C GLU A 141 7.18 123.10 29.50
N ARG A 142 6.13 123.71 28.92
CA ARG A 142 5.08 122.96 28.24
C ARG A 142 5.61 122.24 27.01
N ALA A 143 6.44 122.89 26.21
CA ALA A 143 7.06 122.26 25.03
C ALA A 143 7.96 121.08 25.42
N LEU A 144 8.72 121.20 26.52
CA LEU A 144 9.52 120.11 27.06
C LEU A 144 8.65 118.96 27.56
N SER A 145 7.58 119.25 28.32
CA SER A 145 6.61 118.23 28.77
C SER A 145 5.97 117.48 27.61
N ASP A 146 5.52 118.19 26.57
CA ASP A 146 4.93 117.58 25.37
C ASP A 146 5.96 116.70 24.63
N MET A 147 7.22 117.13 24.55
CA MET A 147 8.29 116.35 23.95
C MET A 147 8.64 115.11 24.79
N GLU A 148 8.64 115.22 26.12
CA GLU A 148 8.82 114.09 27.03
C GLU A 148 7.71 113.06 26.89
N GLU A 149 6.44 113.49 26.82
CA GLU A 149 5.30 112.59 26.56
C GLU A 149 5.41 111.89 25.21
N ARG A 150 5.78 112.62 24.15
CA ARG A 150 6.04 112.03 22.82
C ARG A 150 7.18 111.02 22.88
N LEU A 151 8.27 111.33 23.56
CA LEU A 151 9.40 110.40 23.75
C LEU A 151 8.98 109.16 24.54
N GLN A 152 8.14 109.29 25.57
CA GLN A 152 7.60 108.13 26.29
C GLN A 152 6.71 107.28 25.39
N LEU A 153 5.84 107.87 24.58
CA LEU A 153 5.01 107.14 23.63
C LEU A 153 5.86 106.40 22.60
N ILE A 154 6.88 107.05 22.06
CA ILE A 154 7.81 106.44 21.10
C ILE A 154 8.57 105.28 21.76
N ARG A 155 9.07 105.44 23.00
CA ARG A 155 9.75 104.38 23.75
C ARG A 155 8.83 103.18 24.02
N ARG A 156 7.56 103.42 24.37
CA ARG A 156 6.56 102.34 24.56
C ARG A 156 6.29 101.59 23.26
N ARG A 157 6.07 102.30 22.16
CA ARG A 157 5.90 101.69 20.83
C ARG A 157 7.14 100.91 20.40
N GLU A 158 8.34 101.43 20.66
CA GLU A 158 9.58 100.72 20.36
C GLU A 158 9.75 99.46 21.22
N SER A 159 9.36 99.48 22.50
CA SER A 159 9.34 98.27 23.33
C SER A 159 8.31 97.25 22.85
N GLU A 160 7.10 97.68 22.50
CA GLU A 160 6.04 96.81 21.96
C GLU A 160 6.49 96.16 20.66
N LEU A 161 7.04 96.94 19.72
CA LEU A 161 7.59 96.42 18.45
C LEU A 161 8.76 95.45 18.68
N LYS A 162 9.63 95.70 19.67
CA LYS A 162 10.71 94.76 20.03
C LYS A 162 10.16 93.46 20.60
N GLU A 163 9.13 93.53 21.44
CA GLU A 163 8.47 92.36 22.00
C GLU A 163 7.77 91.54 20.92
N GLU A 164 6.98 92.18 20.04
CA GLU A 164 6.33 91.56 18.90
C GLU A 164 7.35 90.90 17.96
N TYR A 165 8.44 91.60 17.61
CA TYR A 165 9.52 91.06 16.80
C TYR A 165 10.18 89.85 17.48
N SER A 166 10.41 89.92 18.80
CA SER A 166 10.99 88.81 19.56
C SER A 166 10.05 87.59 19.62
N ALA A 167 8.74 87.82 19.71
CA ALA A 167 7.71 86.79 19.72
C ALA A 167 7.63 86.10 18.34
N ALA A 168 7.59 86.88 17.26
CA ALA A 168 7.59 86.35 15.90
C ALA A 168 8.85 85.53 15.59
N ILE A 169 10.03 85.95 16.08
CA ILE A 169 11.26 85.16 15.95
C ILE A 169 11.14 83.83 16.69
N LYS A 170 10.60 83.83 17.91
CA LYS A 170 10.43 82.60 18.70
C LYS A 170 9.45 81.64 18.02
N GLU A 171 8.30 82.13 17.59
CA GLU A 171 7.30 81.32 16.88
C GLU A 171 7.85 80.71 15.58
N HIS A 172 8.61 81.50 14.80
CA HIS A 172 9.26 80.99 13.59
C HIS A 172 10.33 79.94 13.91
N LYS A 173 11.11 80.13 14.98
CA LYS A 173 12.10 79.14 15.44
C LYS A 173 11.42 77.84 15.89
N ASP A 174 10.37 77.94 16.69
CA ASP A 174 9.63 76.77 17.20
C ASP A 174 8.95 76.01 16.05
N SER A 175 8.35 76.73 15.11
CA SER A 175 7.80 76.16 13.88
C SER A 175 8.86 75.46 13.05
N LYS A 176 10.03 76.09 12.87
CA LYS A 176 11.16 75.49 12.15
C LYS A 176 11.63 74.19 12.81
N ILE A 177 11.78 74.18 14.14
CA ILE A 177 12.18 72.98 14.88
C ILE A 177 11.13 71.87 14.71
N LYS A 178 9.84 72.22 14.77
CA LYS A 178 8.75 71.27 14.52
C LYS A 178 8.84 70.68 13.11
N TRP A 179 8.99 71.50 12.08
CA TRP A 179 9.14 71.02 10.70
C TRP A 179 10.41 70.18 10.49
N GLU A 180 11.51 70.52 11.14
CA GLU A 180 12.74 69.72 11.10
C GLU A 180 12.56 68.35 11.77
N LYS A 181 11.83 68.30 12.88
CA LYS A 181 11.47 67.05 13.56
C LYS A 181 10.56 66.19 12.70
N ASP A 182 9.47 66.75 12.16
CA ASP A 182 8.52 66.04 11.29
C ASP A 182 9.23 65.52 10.03
N ARG A 183 10.13 66.32 9.45
CA ARG A 183 10.98 65.89 8.32
C ARG A 183 11.88 64.71 8.70
N GLY A 184 12.48 64.74 9.89
CA GLY A 184 13.30 63.64 10.40
C GLY A 184 12.50 62.36 10.62
N GLU A 185 11.30 62.47 11.20
CA GLU A 185 10.38 61.34 11.41
C GLU A 185 9.93 60.73 10.07
N LEU A 186 9.56 61.55 9.09
CA LEU A 186 9.21 61.09 7.75
C LEU A 186 10.39 60.42 7.03
N GLN A 187 11.60 60.97 7.15
CA GLN A 187 12.81 60.36 6.59
C GLN A 187 13.09 58.99 7.22
N LYS A 188 12.89 58.86 8.53
CA LYS A 188 13.03 57.58 9.24
C LYS A 188 12.00 56.57 8.78
N GLN A 189 10.72 56.96 8.65
CA GLN A 189 9.67 56.09 8.14
C GLN A 189 9.95 55.63 6.69
N ILE A 190 10.46 56.53 5.84
CA ILE A 190 10.86 56.17 4.48
C ILE A 190 12.00 55.15 4.49
N ALA A 191 12.99 55.30 5.36
CA ALA A 191 14.08 54.32 5.49
C ALA A 191 13.54 52.96 5.97
N GLU A 192 12.73 52.94 7.04
CA GLU A 192 12.11 51.72 7.58
C GLU A 192 11.23 51.01 6.53
N LEU A 193 10.47 51.74 5.71
CA LEU A 193 9.67 51.15 4.64
C LEU A 193 10.54 50.60 3.49
N LYS A 194 11.65 51.26 3.16
CA LYS A 194 12.61 50.75 2.17
C LYS A 194 13.29 49.47 2.64
N ASP A 195 13.67 49.40 3.91
CA ASP A 195 14.30 48.22 4.49
C ASP A 195 13.31 47.04 4.51
N LYS A 196 12.06 47.27 4.96
CA LYS A 196 10.99 46.25 4.90
C LYS A 196 10.71 45.78 3.47
N LEU A 197 10.71 46.69 2.49
CA LEU A 197 10.53 46.33 1.08
C LEU A 197 11.70 45.49 0.56
N LEU A 198 12.93 45.80 0.98
CA LEU A 198 14.10 45.03 0.61
C LEU A 198 14.05 43.63 1.24
N GLU A 199 13.74 43.52 2.53
CA GLU A 199 13.57 42.26 3.25
C GLU A 199 12.49 41.38 2.59
N ALA A 200 11.32 41.95 2.27
CA ALA A 200 10.25 41.22 1.59
C ALA A 200 10.67 40.75 0.18
N ASN A 201 11.41 41.58 -0.57
CA ASN A 201 11.92 41.19 -1.89
C ASN A 201 12.96 40.07 -1.81
N VAL A 202 13.86 40.11 -0.82
CA VAL A 202 14.86 39.05 -0.61
C VAL A 202 14.16 37.76 -0.20
N SER A 203 13.26 37.79 0.78
CA SER A 203 12.46 36.62 1.21
C SER A 203 11.70 36.00 0.04
N SER A 204 10.98 36.83 -0.73
CA SER A 204 10.23 36.34 -1.89
C SER A 204 11.15 35.74 -2.97
N LYS A 205 12.33 36.32 -3.19
CA LYS A 205 13.30 35.80 -4.14
C LYS A 205 13.89 34.46 -3.67
N ASP A 206 14.15 34.32 -2.38
CA ASP A 206 14.66 33.08 -1.77
C ASP A 206 13.60 31.98 -1.85
N GLU A 207 12.34 32.27 -1.50
CA GLU A 207 11.20 31.36 -1.66
C GLU A 207 11.01 30.93 -3.12
N ILE A 208 11.11 31.86 -4.07
CA ILE A 208 11.04 31.53 -5.51
C ILE A 208 12.21 30.64 -5.93
N SER A 209 13.41 30.87 -5.38
CA SER A 209 14.58 30.05 -5.69
C SER A 209 14.44 28.63 -5.12
N GLU A 210 13.89 28.49 -3.93
CA GLU A 210 13.61 27.19 -3.30
C GLU A 210 12.53 26.44 -4.06
N MET A 211 11.40 27.07 -4.37
CA MET A 211 10.35 26.47 -5.20
C MET A 211 10.84 26.04 -6.59
N LYS A 212 11.77 26.79 -7.19
CA LYS A 212 12.40 26.40 -8.46
C LYS A 212 13.28 25.16 -8.31
N LYS A 213 14.06 25.09 -7.24
CA LYS A 213 14.89 23.92 -6.94
C LYS A 213 14.01 22.68 -6.73
N ASP A 214 12.94 22.81 -5.94
CA ASP A 214 11.99 21.71 -5.72
C ASP A 214 11.30 21.29 -7.02
N MET A 215 10.93 22.24 -7.88
CA MET A 215 10.38 21.96 -9.21
C MET A 215 11.37 21.17 -10.07
N ASP A 216 12.64 21.57 -10.10
CA ASP A 216 13.67 20.89 -10.88
C ASP A 216 13.94 19.47 -10.33
N GLU A 217 13.94 19.28 -9.01
CA GLU A 217 14.05 17.96 -8.37
C GLU A 217 12.87 17.05 -8.73
N ILE A 218 11.64 17.57 -8.71
CA ILE A 218 10.43 16.83 -9.10
C ILE A 218 10.46 16.49 -10.58
N LEU A 219 10.88 17.42 -11.45
CA LEU A 219 11.00 17.17 -12.89
C LEU A 219 12.03 16.07 -13.18
N GLN A 220 13.17 16.09 -12.50
CA GLN A 220 14.19 15.04 -12.63
C GLN A 220 13.68 13.68 -12.13
N ALA A 221 12.92 13.66 -11.04
CA ALA A 221 12.30 12.43 -10.52
C ALA A 221 11.25 11.87 -11.50
N ILE A 222 10.44 12.73 -12.12
CA ILE A 222 9.45 12.34 -13.14
C ILE A 222 10.17 11.75 -14.37
N GLU A 223 11.25 12.39 -14.83
CA GLU A 223 12.02 11.88 -15.97
C GLU A 223 12.65 10.51 -15.66
N GLY A 224 13.23 10.33 -14.47
CA GLY A 224 13.73 9.04 -14.00
C GLY A 224 12.63 7.96 -13.98
N ALA A 225 11.46 8.27 -13.42
CA ALA A 225 10.33 7.35 -13.39
C ALA A 225 9.80 7.00 -14.80
N GLN A 226 9.80 7.96 -15.73
CA GLN A 226 9.41 7.72 -17.12
C GLN A 226 10.39 6.76 -17.82
N GLN A 227 11.69 6.93 -17.61
CA GLN A 227 12.71 6.03 -18.14
C GLN A 227 12.57 4.60 -17.57
N GLU A 228 12.30 4.46 -16.27
CA GLU A 228 12.02 3.16 -15.64
C GLU A 228 10.77 2.49 -16.24
N VAL A 229 9.69 3.25 -16.44
CA VAL A 229 8.47 2.75 -17.08
C VAL A 229 8.74 2.27 -18.52
N GLU A 230 9.54 3.00 -19.30
CA GLU A 230 9.92 2.55 -20.64
C GLU A 230 10.74 1.25 -20.62
N MET A 231 11.69 1.14 -19.68
CA MET A 231 12.49 -0.07 -19.51
C MET A 231 11.63 -1.27 -19.10
N LEU A 232 10.70 -1.07 -18.16
CA LEU A 232 9.74 -2.10 -17.75
C LEU A 232 8.81 -2.50 -18.90
N LYS A 233 8.32 -1.55 -19.70
CA LYS A 233 7.52 -1.85 -20.89
C LYS A 233 8.28 -2.71 -21.91
N LYS A 234 9.56 -2.42 -22.16
CA LYS A 234 10.41 -3.24 -23.04
C LYS A 234 10.60 -4.65 -22.50
N GLU A 235 10.82 -4.81 -21.19
CA GLU A 235 10.95 -6.13 -20.58
C GLU A 235 9.64 -6.91 -20.61
N VAL A 236 8.50 -6.26 -20.32
CA VAL A 236 7.18 -6.89 -20.44
C VAL A 236 6.94 -7.38 -21.88
N ALA A 237 7.24 -6.56 -22.89
CA ALA A 237 7.10 -6.95 -24.30
C ALA A 237 7.97 -8.16 -24.68
N LYS A 238 9.18 -8.25 -24.13
CA LYS A 238 10.06 -9.40 -24.31
C LYS A 238 9.50 -10.66 -23.64
N GLN A 239 8.94 -10.53 -22.43
CA GLN A 239 8.35 -11.65 -21.71
C GLN A 239 7.05 -12.14 -22.35
N THR A 240 6.19 -11.24 -22.85
CA THR A 240 5.00 -11.64 -23.63
C THR A 240 5.38 -12.37 -24.91
N SER A 241 6.36 -11.88 -25.67
CA SER A 241 6.85 -12.61 -26.86
C SER A 241 7.39 -14.00 -26.51
N ARG A 242 8.12 -14.14 -25.39
CA ARG A 242 8.59 -15.44 -24.91
C ARG A 242 7.45 -16.36 -24.48
N ALA A 243 6.41 -15.82 -23.82
CA ALA A 243 5.23 -16.58 -23.44
C ALA A 243 4.47 -17.08 -24.68
N GLU A 244 4.28 -16.23 -25.69
CA GLU A 244 3.70 -16.60 -26.98
C GLU A 244 4.51 -17.72 -27.66
N GLN A 245 5.83 -17.63 -27.68
CA GLN A 245 6.69 -18.70 -28.19
C GLN A 245 6.48 -20.01 -27.43
N CYS A 246 6.42 -19.97 -26.09
CA CYS A 246 6.16 -21.17 -25.27
C CYS A 246 4.77 -21.76 -25.56
N THR A 247 3.74 -20.93 -25.71
CA THR A 247 2.40 -21.41 -26.09
C THR A 247 2.41 -22.05 -27.47
N SER A 248 3.12 -21.49 -28.45
CA SER A 248 3.25 -22.07 -29.80
C SER A 248 3.99 -23.41 -29.81
N LEU A 249 5.00 -23.57 -28.93
CA LEU A 249 5.71 -24.84 -28.77
C LEU A 249 4.82 -25.88 -28.10
N ARG A 250 4.04 -25.47 -27.10
CA ARG A 250 3.09 -26.35 -26.42
C ARG A 250 2.01 -26.84 -27.37
N THR A 251 1.42 -25.99 -28.20
CA THR A 251 0.41 -26.42 -29.20
C THR A 251 1.00 -27.37 -30.24
N LYS A 252 2.25 -27.13 -30.69
CA LYS A 252 2.98 -28.07 -31.55
C LYS A 252 3.21 -29.41 -30.86
N LEU A 253 3.62 -29.40 -29.58
CA LEU A 253 3.83 -30.62 -28.81
C LEU A 253 2.51 -31.39 -28.66
N GLU A 254 1.43 -30.74 -28.26
CA GLU A 254 0.09 -31.32 -28.14
C GLU A 254 -0.35 -31.99 -29.46
N LYS A 255 -0.14 -31.31 -30.60
CA LYS A 255 -0.38 -31.90 -31.93
C LYS A 255 0.44 -33.16 -32.17
N THR A 256 1.75 -33.12 -31.91
CA THR A 256 2.62 -34.31 -32.09
C THR A 256 2.25 -35.46 -31.14
N THR A 257 1.83 -35.16 -29.90
CA THR A 257 1.37 -36.18 -28.95
C THR A 257 0.07 -36.83 -29.40
N PHE A 258 -0.84 -36.05 -29.99
CA PHE A 258 -2.07 -36.57 -30.57
C PHE A 258 -1.81 -37.46 -31.79
N GLU A 259 -0.91 -37.03 -32.69
CA GLU A 259 -0.47 -37.84 -33.83
C GLU A 259 0.19 -39.15 -33.37
N LEU A 260 1.05 -39.09 -32.36
CA LEU A 260 1.66 -40.28 -31.75
C LEU A 260 0.61 -41.21 -31.15
N GLN A 261 -0.40 -40.67 -30.47
CA GLN A 261 -1.48 -41.45 -29.89
C GLN A 261 -2.30 -42.17 -30.97
N GLN A 262 -2.59 -41.50 -32.10
CA GLN A 262 -3.26 -42.15 -33.24
C GLN A 262 -2.41 -43.28 -33.83
N VAL A 263 -1.11 -43.05 -34.04
CA VAL A 263 -0.20 -44.08 -34.56
C VAL A 263 -0.13 -45.25 -33.58
N THR A 264 -0.09 -44.98 -32.28
CA THR A 264 -0.07 -46.01 -31.23
C THR A 264 -1.36 -46.83 -31.21
N SER A 265 -2.53 -46.20 -31.43
CA SER A 265 -3.82 -46.92 -31.56
C SER A 265 -3.80 -47.86 -32.76
N LYS A 266 -3.39 -47.37 -33.93
CA LYS A 266 -3.26 -48.17 -35.15
C LYS A 266 -2.27 -49.32 -34.97
N LEU A 267 -1.17 -49.09 -34.26
CA LEU A 267 -0.18 -50.13 -34.00
C LEU A 267 -0.77 -51.22 -33.09
N LYS A 268 -1.53 -50.86 -32.06
CA LYS A 268 -2.26 -51.82 -31.22
C LYS A 268 -3.31 -52.61 -32.00
N GLU A 269 -4.03 -51.96 -32.92
CA GLU A 269 -4.99 -52.63 -33.82
C GLU A 269 -4.28 -53.67 -34.70
N LEU A 270 -3.16 -53.30 -35.32
CA LEU A 270 -2.34 -54.22 -36.12
C LEU A 270 -1.72 -55.36 -35.29
N GLU A 271 -1.33 -55.09 -34.05
CA GLU A 271 -0.86 -56.12 -33.11
C GLU A 271 -1.98 -57.10 -32.77
N TYR A 272 -3.19 -56.60 -32.50
CA TYR A 272 -4.36 -57.44 -32.26
C TYR A 272 -4.71 -58.29 -33.48
N GLU A 273 -4.70 -57.71 -34.68
CA GLU A 273 -4.90 -58.45 -35.93
C GLU A 273 -3.83 -59.53 -36.09
N LYS A 274 -2.55 -59.20 -35.87
CA LYS A 274 -1.45 -60.15 -35.96
C LYS A 274 -1.62 -61.32 -34.98
N ASP A 275 -2.01 -61.06 -33.74
CA ASP A 275 -2.22 -62.11 -32.75
C ASP A 275 -3.46 -62.96 -33.08
N SER A 276 -4.54 -62.34 -33.55
CA SER A 276 -5.71 -63.05 -34.11
C SER A 276 -5.32 -63.96 -35.29
N TYR A 277 -4.45 -63.50 -36.19
CA TYR A 277 -3.91 -64.30 -37.28
C TYR A 277 -3.07 -65.48 -36.78
N LYS A 278 -2.24 -65.29 -35.74
CA LYS A 278 -1.48 -66.40 -35.14
C LYS A 278 -2.42 -67.44 -34.51
N ASP A 279 -3.46 -67.00 -33.81
CA ASP A 279 -4.45 -67.90 -33.23
C ASP A 279 -5.20 -68.69 -34.32
N TRP A 280 -5.62 -68.02 -35.39
CA TRP A 280 -6.22 -68.66 -36.55
C TRP A 280 -5.27 -69.67 -37.18
N GLN A 281 -3.98 -69.32 -37.35
CA GLN A 281 -2.96 -70.22 -37.88
C GLN A 281 -2.75 -71.44 -36.97
N GLN A 282 -2.78 -71.25 -35.65
CA GLN A 282 -2.65 -72.33 -34.68
C GLN A 282 -3.87 -73.24 -34.69
N GLN A 283 -5.08 -72.69 -34.78
CA GLN A 283 -6.31 -73.45 -34.97
C GLN A 283 -6.26 -74.26 -36.27
N ALA A 284 -5.79 -73.67 -37.38
CA ALA A 284 -5.62 -74.35 -38.66
C ALA A 284 -4.62 -75.53 -38.56
N LYS A 285 -3.45 -75.33 -37.92
CA LYS A 285 -2.48 -76.42 -37.66
C LYS A 285 -3.09 -77.54 -36.80
N THR A 286 -3.89 -77.18 -35.80
CA THR A 286 -4.54 -78.14 -34.91
C THR A 286 -5.61 -78.94 -35.64
N ALA A 287 -6.42 -78.27 -36.47
CA ALA A 287 -7.40 -78.91 -37.35
C ALA A 287 -6.72 -79.84 -38.36
N GLN A 288 -5.61 -79.42 -38.96
CA GLN A 288 -4.82 -80.25 -39.87
C GLN A 288 -4.30 -81.51 -39.17
N LYS A 289 -3.74 -81.39 -37.96
CA LYS A 289 -3.31 -82.56 -37.15
C LYS A 289 -4.47 -83.50 -36.83
N ARG A 290 -5.66 -82.97 -36.50
CA ARG A 290 -6.85 -83.80 -36.27
C ARG A 290 -7.24 -84.57 -37.54
N LEU A 291 -7.18 -83.90 -38.69
CA LEU A 291 -7.50 -84.51 -39.99
C LEU A 291 -6.50 -85.62 -40.34
N THR A 292 -5.20 -85.41 -40.13
CA THR A 292 -4.18 -86.44 -40.37
C THR A 292 -4.36 -87.63 -39.44
N ASN A 293 -4.63 -87.40 -38.15
CA ASN A 293 -4.89 -88.48 -37.20
C ASN A 293 -6.17 -89.25 -37.58
N MET A 294 -7.21 -88.56 -38.04
CA MET A 294 -8.43 -89.21 -38.52
C MET A 294 -8.15 -90.09 -39.74
N ALA A 295 -7.34 -89.61 -40.70
CA ALA A 295 -6.93 -90.41 -41.85
C ALA A 295 -6.06 -91.63 -41.45
N GLU A 296 -5.22 -91.52 -40.41
CA GLU A 296 -4.47 -92.67 -39.86
C GLU A 296 -5.39 -93.69 -39.18
N LEU A 297 -6.36 -93.23 -38.39
CA LEU A 297 -7.37 -94.11 -37.78
C LEU A 297 -8.21 -94.81 -38.84
N GLU A 298 -8.60 -94.13 -39.93
CA GLU A 298 -9.30 -94.75 -41.06
C GLU A 298 -8.46 -95.86 -41.71
N LYS A 299 -7.16 -95.62 -41.95
CA LYS A 299 -6.24 -96.65 -42.46
C LYS A 299 -6.13 -97.84 -41.50
N GLU A 300 -6.05 -97.58 -40.20
CA GLU A 300 -5.98 -98.62 -39.18
C GLU A 300 -7.28 -99.44 -39.12
N VAL A 301 -8.45 -98.79 -39.23
CA VAL A 301 -9.74 -99.48 -39.35
C VAL A 301 -9.78 -100.35 -40.60
N ILE A 302 -9.30 -99.87 -41.74
CA ILE A 302 -9.20 -100.67 -42.98
C ILE A 302 -8.27 -101.87 -42.77
N ARG A 303 -7.11 -101.68 -42.13
CA ARG A 303 -6.14 -102.73 -41.82
C ARG A 303 -6.73 -103.77 -40.88
N LEU A 304 -7.38 -103.34 -39.80
CA LEU A 304 -8.05 -104.21 -38.84
C LEU A 304 -9.17 -105.01 -39.53
N ARG A 305 -10.01 -104.38 -40.34
CA ARG A 305 -11.04 -105.07 -41.15
C ARG A 305 -10.46 -106.07 -42.15
N ALA A 306 -9.28 -105.81 -42.71
CA ALA A 306 -8.58 -106.75 -43.58
C ALA A 306 -8.02 -107.95 -42.78
N SER A 307 -7.42 -107.68 -41.62
CA SER A 307 -6.93 -108.74 -40.71
C SER A 307 -8.07 -109.60 -40.16
N GLU A 308 -9.21 -108.99 -39.83
CA GLU A 308 -10.42 -109.69 -39.39
C GLU A 308 -10.93 -110.61 -40.50
N ARG A 309 -10.97 -110.14 -41.76
CA ARG A 309 -11.30 -111.00 -42.92
C ARG A 309 -10.33 -112.17 -43.05
N SER A 310 -9.02 -111.92 -43.00
CA SER A 310 -8.01 -112.98 -43.09
C SER A 310 -8.11 -114.00 -41.95
N LEU A 311 -8.41 -113.56 -40.73
CA LEU A 311 -8.66 -114.44 -39.59
C LEU A 311 -9.93 -115.27 -39.78
N ARG A 312 -11.02 -114.67 -40.31
CA ARG A 312 -12.23 -115.43 -40.67
C ARG A 312 -11.94 -116.48 -41.73
N ASP A 313 -11.14 -116.17 -42.75
CA ASP A 313 -10.71 -117.14 -43.77
C ASP A 313 -9.85 -118.26 -43.16
N ALA A 314 -8.93 -117.92 -42.25
CA ALA A 314 -8.11 -118.90 -41.53
C ALA A 314 -8.96 -119.81 -40.62
N VAL A 315 -9.99 -119.28 -39.96
CA VAL A 315 -10.96 -120.07 -39.18
C VAL A 315 -11.75 -121.00 -40.09
N SER A 316 -12.20 -120.53 -41.25
CA SER A 316 -12.88 -121.37 -42.25
C SER A 316 -11.98 -122.52 -42.72
N ASN A 317 -10.71 -122.24 -43.02
CA ASN A 317 -9.73 -123.26 -43.39
C ASN A 317 -9.45 -124.24 -42.24
N LYS A 318 -9.38 -123.74 -41.00
CA LYS A 318 -9.23 -124.58 -39.81
C LYS A 318 -10.43 -125.53 -39.65
N LEU A 319 -11.66 -125.04 -39.80
CA LEU A 319 -12.87 -125.86 -39.74
C LEU A 319 -12.86 -126.94 -40.83
N LEU A 320 -12.41 -126.63 -42.04
CA LEU A 320 -12.24 -127.62 -43.11
C LEU A 320 -11.21 -128.69 -42.74
N LEU A 321 -10.10 -128.31 -42.11
CA LEU A 321 -9.08 -129.25 -41.63
C LEU A 321 -9.60 -130.11 -40.47
N GLU A 322 -10.34 -129.52 -39.53
CA GLU A 322 -11.01 -130.25 -38.43
C GLU A 322 -11.99 -131.29 -39.01
N GLU A 323 -12.75 -130.94 -40.05
CA GLU A 323 -13.64 -131.88 -40.75
C GLU A 323 -12.85 -132.99 -41.47
N GLN A 324 -11.74 -132.67 -42.13
CA GLN A 324 -10.87 -133.68 -42.74
C GLN A 324 -10.27 -134.64 -41.69
N VAL A 325 -9.81 -134.11 -40.56
CA VAL A 325 -9.30 -134.91 -39.43
C VAL A 325 -10.42 -135.78 -38.85
N HIS A 326 -11.64 -135.26 -38.73
CA HIS A 326 -12.80 -136.03 -38.29
C HIS A 326 -13.09 -137.20 -39.23
N VAL A 327 -13.06 -136.96 -40.55
CA VAL A 327 -13.22 -138.02 -41.56
C VAL A 327 -12.10 -139.07 -41.48
N LEU A 328 -10.84 -138.64 -41.28
CA LEU A 328 -9.72 -139.56 -41.10
C LEU A 328 -9.84 -140.36 -39.80
N THR A 329 -10.27 -139.74 -38.71
CA THR A 329 -10.49 -140.39 -37.41
C THR A 329 -11.59 -141.44 -37.54
N LYS A 330 -12.72 -141.10 -38.17
CA LYS A 330 -13.79 -142.08 -38.49
C LYS A 330 -13.30 -143.24 -39.35
N LYS A 331 -12.40 -142.99 -40.31
CA LYS A 331 -11.79 -144.07 -41.11
C LYS A 331 -10.90 -144.98 -40.27
N VAL A 332 -10.15 -144.44 -39.31
CA VAL A 332 -9.34 -145.22 -38.37
C VAL A 332 -10.23 -146.04 -37.44
N GLU A 333 -11.29 -145.44 -36.89
CA GLU A 333 -12.30 -146.13 -36.08
C GLU A 333 -12.99 -147.26 -36.86
N ALA A 334 -13.25 -147.07 -38.16
CA ALA A 334 -13.82 -148.12 -39.02
C ALA A 334 -12.83 -149.25 -39.35
N LEU A 335 -11.51 -149.00 -39.32
CA LEU A 335 -10.47 -150.00 -39.53
C LEU A 335 -10.11 -150.78 -38.25
N GLN A 336 -10.37 -150.22 -37.07
CA GLN A 336 -10.18 -150.91 -35.78
C GLN A 336 -10.93 -152.25 -35.65
N PRO A 337 -12.22 -152.40 -36.02
CA PRO A 337 -12.91 -153.69 -35.93
C PRO A 337 -12.30 -154.74 -36.87
N VAL A 338 -11.85 -154.36 -38.07
CA VAL A 338 -11.14 -155.27 -38.99
C VAL A 338 -9.79 -155.69 -38.42
N GLN A 339 -9.08 -154.77 -37.75
CA GLN A 339 -7.84 -155.09 -37.05
C GLN A 339 -8.09 -156.01 -35.83
N GLN A 340 -9.21 -155.82 -35.13
CA GLN A 340 -9.65 -156.69 -34.03
C GLN A 340 -10.03 -158.09 -34.54
N GLU A 341 -10.76 -158.21 -35.65
CA GLU A 341 -11.08 -159.50 -36.29
C GLU A 341 -9.81 -160.24 -36.74
N LEU A 342 -8.81 -159.52 -37.29
CA LEU A 342 -7.50 -160.09 -37.63
C LEU A 342 -6.74 -160.53 -36.37
N HIS A 343 -6.83 -159.76 -35.28
CA HIS A 343 -6.24 -160.13 -34.00
C HIS A 343 -6.92 -161.37 -33.42
N GLU A 344 -8.25 -161.45 -33.44
CA GLU A 344 -9.02 -162.63 -33.02
C GLU A 344 -8.69 -163.86 -33.86
N ALA A 345 -8.51 -163.73 -35.18
CA ALA A 345 -8.07 -164.83 -36.04
C ALA A 345 -6.65 -165.30 -35.71
N LYS A 346 -5.74 -164.37 -35.40
CA LYS A 346 -4.37 -164.70 -34.93
C LYS A 346 -4.39 -165.38 -33.56
N VAL A 347 -5.24 -164.93 -32.64
CA VAL A 347 -5.44 -165.55 -31.32
C VAL A 347 -6.06 -166.94 -31.45
N LYS A 348 -7.01 -167.16 -32.38
CA LYS A 348 -7.56 -168.48 -32.67
C LYS A 348 -6.50 -169.46 -33.19
N LEU A 349 -5.64 -169.04 -34.11
CA LEU A 349 -4.50 -169.84 -34.58
C LEU A 349 -3.53 -170.17 -33.45
N ALA A 350 -3.12 -169.18 -32.66
CA ALA A 350 -2.24 -169.36 -31.50
C ALA A 350 -2.87 -170.26 -30.43
N SER A 351 -4.19 -170.20 -30.22
CA SER A 351 -4.92 -171.06 -29.28
C SER A 351 -5.04 -172.51 -29.75
N LEU A 352 -5.14 -172.75 -31.06
CA LEU A 352 -5.14 -174.11 -31.66
C LEU A 352 -3.74 -174.73 -31.60
N GLU A 353 -2.69 -173.92 -31.75
CA GLU A 353 -1.29 -174.33 -31.59
C GLU A 353 -0.91 -174.55 -30.11
N SER A 354 -1.39 -173.68 -29.20
CA SER A 354 -1.21 -173.83 -27.74
C SER A 354 -2.01 -175.03 -27.21
N SER A 355 -3.22 -175.27 -27.68
CA SER A 355 -4.00 -176.45 -27.27
C SER A 355 -3.37 -177.76 -27.77
N LEU A 356 -2.82 -177.82 -28.99
CA LEU A 356 -2.05 -178.99 -29.46
C LEU A 356 -0.80 -179.25 -28.60
N SER A 357 -0.14 -178.18 -28.13
CA SER A 357 1.05 -178.21 -27.26
C SER A 357 0.73 -178.52 -25.78
N GLU A 358 -0.38 -177.98 -25.27
CA GLU A 358 -0.88 -178.20 -23.91
C GLU A 358 -1.49 -179.59 -23.73
N TRP A 359 -2.19 -180.16 -24.74
CA TRP A 359 -2.61 -181.57 -24.72
C TRP A 359 -1.43 -182.55 -24.74
N GLN A 360 -0.27 -182.15 -25.28
CA GLN A 360 0.95 -182.97 -25.32
C GLN A 360 1.83 -182.80 -24.07
N GLY A 361 1.80 -181.64 -23.40
CA GLY A 361 2.56 -181.35 -22.18
C GLY A 361 1.82 -181.63 -20.85
N ALA A 362 0.49 -181.42 -20.81
CA ALA A 362 -0.33 -181.65 -19.61
C ALA A 362 -0.57 -183.14 -19.30
N ALA A 363 -0.36 -184.05 -20.25
CA ALA A 363 -0.49 -185.50 -20.03
C ALA A 363 0.76 -186.16 -19.42
N ARG A 364 1.91 -185.47 -19.33
CA ARG A 364 3.19 -186.10 -18.91
C ARG A 364 3.84 -185.53 -17.64
N ALA A 365 3.42 -184.36 -17.16
CA ALA A 365 4.09 -183.76 -15.99
C ALA A 365 3.38 -184.04 -14.66
N HIS A 366 2.08 -183.82 -14.48
CA HIS A 366 1.43 -183.99 -13.17
C HIS A 366 -0.09 -184.20 -13.27
N GLY A 367 -0.60 -185.35 -12.82
CA GLY A 367 -2.03 -185.57 -12.71
C GLY A 367 -2.77 -184.45 -11.93
N ALA A 368 -3.72 -183.81 -12.62
CA ALA A 368 -4.89 -183.01 -12.20
C ALA A 368 -4.79 -181.46 -11.98
N ASP A 369 -5.47 -180.71 -12.87
CA ASP A 369 -6.54 -179.67 -12.79
C ASP A 369 -6.49 -178.39 -11.87
N SER A 370 -6.11 -177.21 -12.43
CA SER A 370 -6.63 -175.80 -12.23
C SER A 370 -5.82 -174.67 -11.50
N ALA A 371 -6.09 -173.40 -11.89
CA ALA A 371 -5.22 -172.21 -11.77
C ALA A 371 -5.87 -170.91 -11.18
N ARG A 372 -5.86 -170.69 -9.86
CA ARG A 372 -6.48 -169.48 -9.24
C ARG A 372 -5.65 -168.70 -8.20
N ALA A 373 -4.38 -169.03 -7.97
CA ALA A 373 -3.62 -168.50 -6.83
C ALA A 373 -2.66 -167.32 -7.14
N LEU A 374 -2.50 -166.90 -8.40
CA LEU A 374 -1.39 -166.01 -8.78
C LEU A 374 -1.72 -164.49 -8.72
N SER A 375 -2.97 -164.10 -8.50
CA SER A 375 -3.45 -162.71 -8.63
C SER A 375 -3.11 -161.78 -7.46
N ALA A 376 -2.60 -162.28 -6.32
CA ALA A 376 -2.63 -161.53 -5.06
C ALA A 376 -1.41 -160.64 -4.75
N ALA A 377 -0.35 -160.66 -5.57
CA ALA A 377 0.93 -160.04 -5.20
C ALA A 377 1.11 -158.55 -5.62
N LEU A 378 0.17 -157.97 -6.37
CA LEU A 378 0.40 -156.72 -7.12
C LEU A 378 0.09 -155.42 -6.33
N ASP A 379 -0.69 -155.45 -5.25
CA ASP A 379 -1.33 -154.23 -4.72
C ASP A 379 -0.54 -153.41 -3.66
N ALA A 380 0.63 -153.85 -3.18
CA ALA A 380 1.24 -153.27 -1.97
C ALA A 380 2.16 -152.03 -2.16
N ALA A 381 2.54 -151.66 -3.39
CA ALA A 381 3.69 -150.76 -3.63
C ALA A 381 3.39 -149.23 -3.69
N LEU A 382 2.12 -148.79 -3.73
CA LEU A 382 1.76 -147.42 -4.18
C LEU A 382 1.55 -146.34 -3.09
N GLY A 383 1.77 -146.62 -1.79
CA GLY A 383 1.31 -145.73 -0.70
C GLY A 383 2.25 -144.63 -0.14
N SER A 384 3.55 -144.60 -0.44
CA SER A 384 4.54 -143.93 0.44
C SER A 384 4.89 -142.45 0.16
N GLN A 385 4.62 -141.85 -1.01
CA GLN A 385 5.26 -140.58 -1.39
C GLN A 385 4.42 -139.30 -1.24
N LEU A 386 3.16 -139.41 -0.80
CA LEU A 386 2.19 -138.30 -0.82
C LEU A 386 2.35 -137.25 0.31
N SER A 387 3.21 -137.47 1.32
CA SER A 387 3.25 -136.65 2.55
C SER A 387 4.28 -135.51 2.59
N ALA A 388 5.32 -135.52 1.73
CA ALA A 388 6.41 -134.54 1.79
C ALA A 388 6.09 -133.17 1.12
N ALA A 389 5.07 -133.10 0.26
CA ALA A 389 4.77 -131.90 -0.54
C ALA A 389 3.96 -130.81 0.20
N ALA A 390 3.31 -131.13 1.34
CA ALA A 390 2.36 -130.23 1.99
C ALA A 390 3.01 -129.14 2.88
N GLY A 391 4.17 -129.40 3.49
CA GLY A 391 4.79 -128.48 4.46
C GLY A 391 5.46 -127.23 3.86
N HIS A 392 5.98 -127.33 2.63
CA HIS A 392 6.74 -126.25 2.00
C HIS A 392 5.85 -125.13 1.40
N ALA A 393 4.59 -125.45 1.08
CA ALA A 393 3.63 -124.51 0.52
C ALA A 393 3.07 -123.51 1.57
N ALA A 394 2.98 -123.92 2.84
CA ALA A 394 2.37 -123.11 3.89
C ALA A 394 3.22 -121.92 4.35
N ALA A 395 4.55 -122.10 4.47
CA ALA A 395 5.45 -121.04 4.93
C ALA A 395 5.71 -119.94 3.87
N ALA A 396 5.70 -120.30 2.58
CA ALA A 396 5.86 -119.35 1.48
C ALA A 396 4.63 -118.41 1.32
N GLY A 397 3.43 -118.91 1.62
CA GLY A 397 2.20 -118.11 1.56
C GLY A 397 2.14 -116.98 2.60
N GLN A 398 2.66 -117.20 3.81
CA GLN A 398 2.62 -116.18 4.88
C GLN A 398 3.56 -115.00 4.63
N LEU A 399 4.73 -115.25 4.03
CA LEU A 399 5.70 -114.21 3.66
C LEU A 399 5.25 -113.36 2.46
N ALA A 400 4.51 -113.97 1.52
CA ALA A 400 3.90 -113.25 0.40
C ALA A 400 2.76 -112.34 0.87
N ALA A 401 1.90 -112.84 1.77
CA ALA A 401 0.77 -112.08 2.30
C ALA A 401 1.20 -110.82 3.08
N LEU A 402 2.21 -110.92 3.97
CA LEU A 402 2.71 -109.75 4.71
C LEU A 402 3.37 -108.69 3.81
N ASN A 403 4.07 -109.10 2.75
CA ASN A 403 4.68 -108.15 1.81
C ASN A 403 3.63 -107.41 0.98
N GLU A 404 2.55 -108.09 0.60
CA GLU A 404 1.42 -107.48 -0.10
C GLU A 404 0.65 -106.51 0.82
N GLU A 405 0.50 -106.84 2.10
CA GLU A 405 -0.12 -105.97 3.10
C GLU A 405 0.71 -104.69 3.37
N VAL A 406 2.03 -104.80 3.43
CA VAL A 406 2.92 -103.63 3.54
C VAL A 406 2.89 -102.78 2.26
N ALA A 407 2.84 -103.39 1.08
CA ALA A 407 2.75 -102.65 -0.19
C ALA A 407 1.42 -101.91 -0.34
N THR A 408 0.31 -102.54 0.04
CA THR A 408 -1.03 -101.93 0.02
C THR A 408 -1.13 -100.78 1.02
N LEU A 409 -0.67 -100.94 2.27
CA LEU A 409 -0.66 -99.86 3.26
C LEU A 409 0.21 -98.66 2.84
N LYS A 410 1.34 -98.92 2.16
CA LYS A 410 2.18 -97.84 1.61
C LYS A 410 1.47 -97.09 0.48
N TYR A 411 0.83 -97.80 -0.43
CA TYR A 411 0.03 -97.21 -1.51
C TYR A 411 -1.15 -96.40 -0.97
N GLU A 412 -1.84 -96.89 0.07
CA GLU A 412 -2.94 -96.18 0.71
C GLU A 412 -2.48 -94.91 1.41
N ARG A 413 -1.33 -94.94 2.09
CA ARG A 413 -0.71 -93.77 2.71
C ARG A 413 -0.32 -92.72 1.67
N ASP A 414 0.30 -93.12 0.56
CA ASP A 414 0.70 -92.20 -0.52
C ASP A 414 -0.53 -91.60 -1.23
N LYS A 415 -1.56 -92.42 -1.47
CA LYS A 415 -2.86 -91.99 -2.00
C LYS A 415 -3.59 -91.03 -1.05
N ALA A 416 -3.51 -91.26 0.26
CA ALA A 416 -4.08 -90.37 1.27
C ALA A 416 -3.34 -89.03 1.33
N THR A 417 -2.01 -89.03 1.25
CA THR A 417 -1.20 -87.80 1.22
C THR A 417 -1.40 -86.99 -0.07
N ALA A 418 -1.56 -87.65 -1.22
CA ALA A 418 -1.91 -86.96 -2.47
C ALA A 418 -3.28 -86.29 -2.37
N LYS A 419 -4.29 -87.00 -1.85
CA LYS A 419 -5.62 -86.44 -1.59
C LYS A 419 -5.59 -85.26 -0.61
N LEU A 420 -4.75 -85.32 0.42
CA LEU A 420 -4.59 -84.22 1.38
C LEU A 420 -4.03 -82.96 0.71
N ASN A 421 -3.01 -83.11 -0.14
CA ASN A 421 -2.41 -81.99 -0.89
C ASN A 421 -3.39 -81.41 -1.92
N ASP A 422 -4.15 -82.26 -2.61
CA ASP A 422 -5.20 -81.81 -3.53
C ASP A 422 -6.29 -81.03 -2.78
N LEU A 423 -6.74 -81.52 -1.63
CA LEU A 423 -7.70 -80.81 -0.78
C LEU A 423 -7.14 -79.49 -0.23
N GLN A 424 -5.84 -79.41 0.08
CA GLN A 424 -5.19 -78.15 0.48
C GLN A 424 -5.12 -77.14 -0.67
N ASN A 425 -4.82 -77.59 -1.89
CA ASN A 425 -4.84 -76.74 -3.08
C ASN A 425 -6.25 -76.29 -3.46
N VAL A 426 -7.24 -77.18 -3.35
CA VAL A 426 -8.66 -76.85 -3.51
C VAL A 426 -9.10 -75.85 -2.45
N ARG A 427 -8.71 -76.03 -1.19
CA ARG A 427 -9.00 -75.06 -0.12
C ARG A 427 -8.41 -73.69 -0.43
N LYS A 428 -7.14 -73.62 -0.86
CA LYS A 428 -6.48 -72.35 -1.19
C LYS A 428 -7.13 -71.63 -2.38
N THR A 429 -7.47 -72.39 -3.44
CA THR A 429 -8.18 -71.84 -4.60
C THR A 429 -9.62 -71.43 -4.27
N GLN A 430 -10.30 -72.17 -3.38
CA GLN A 430 -11.60 -71.79 -2.84
C GLN A 430 -11.51 -70.55 -1.95
N ASP A 431 -10.48 -70.39 -1.12
CA ASP A 431 -10.26 -69.19 -0.31
C ASP A 431 -10.03 -67.95 -1.19
N ASP A 432 -9.23 -68.07 -2.26
CA ASP A 432 -9.04 -67.00 -3.25
C ASP A 432 -10.33 -66.69 -4.03
N PHE A 433 -11.13 -67.71 -4.30
CA PHE A 433 -12.44 -67.55 -4.96
C PHE A 433 -13.45 -66.91 -4.01
N ILE A 434 -13.49 -67.30 -2.74
CA ILE A 434 -14.30 -66.69 -1.68
C ILE A 434 -13.88 -65.22 -1.50
N HIS A 435 -12.58 -64.90 -1.53
CA HIS A 435 -12.13 -63.51 -1.46
C HIS A 435 -12.59 -62.67 -2.66
N ARG A 436 -12.52 -63.23 -3.87
CA ARG A 436 -13.05 -62.59 -5.08
C ARG A 436 -14.56 -62.46 -5.05
N LEU A 437 -15.28 -63.48 -4.59
CA LEU A 437 -16.73 -63.44 -4.40
C LEU A 437 -17.13 -62.45 -3.31
N LYS A 438 -16.39 -62.32 -2.21
CA LYS A 438 -16.64 -61.31 -1.18
C LYS A 438 -16.45 -59.89 -1.73
N LYS A 439 -15.41 -59.64 -2.54
CA LYS A 439 -15.23 -58.36 -3.24
C LYS A 439 -16.35 -58.09 -4.25
N ARG A 440 -16.75 -59.11 -5.02
CA ARG A 440 -17.84 -59.00 -6.00
C ARG A 440 -19.19 -58.83 -5.32
N LEU A 441 -19.43 -59.50 -4.19
CA LEU A 441 -20.61 -59.35 -3.35
C LEU A 441 -20.66 -57.95 -2.73
N LEU A 442 -19.53 -57.39 -2.29
CA LEU A 442 -19.46 -56.00 -1.82
C LEU A 442 -19.84 -55.02 -2.95
N LEU A 443 -19.32 -55.25 -4.16
CA LEU A 443 -19.64 -54.43 -5.33
C LEU A 443 -21.12 -54.55 -5.70
N VAL A 444 -21.64 -55.77 -5.82
CA VAL A 444 -23.06 -56.05 -6.10
C VAL A 444 -23.95 -55.55 -4.97
N THR A 445 -23.50 -55.56 -3.71
CA THR A 445 -24.21 -54.97 -2.58
C THR A 445 -24.29 -53.46 -2.73
N ARG A 446 -23.18 -52.79 -3.09
CA ARG A 446 -23.18 -51.36 -3.39
C ARG A 446 -24.04 -51.00 -4.60
N GLU A 447 -23.97 -51.78 -5.68
CA GLU A 447 -24.80 -51.60 -6.87
C GLU A 447 -26.27 -51.86 -6.57
N ARG A 448 -26.60 -52.93 -5.86
CA ARG A 448 -27.95 -53.23 -5.37
C ARG A 448 -28.45 -52.09 -4.49
N ASP A 449 -27.65 -51.60 -3.57
CA ASP A 449 -28.06 -50.52 -2.66
C ASP A 449 -28.23 -49.20 -3.43
N SER A 450 -27.40 -48.95 -4.46
CA SER A 450 -27.58 -47.85 -5.39
C SER A 450 -28.88 -47.99 -6.20
N TYR A 451 -29.15 -49.16 -6.80
CA TYR A 451 -30.38 -49.41 -7.56
C TYR A 451 -31.61 -49.44 -6.66
N ARG A 452 -31.48 -49.90 -5.42
CA ARG A 452 -32.55 -49.85 -4.41
C ARG A 452 -32.82 -48.42 -3.98
N GLN A 453 -31.79 -47.60 -3.81
CA GLN A 453 -31.94 -46.16 -3.57
C GLN A 453 -32.56 -45.44 -4.78
N GLN A 454 -32.26 -45.90 -5.99
CA GLN A 454 -32.83 -45.39 -7.24
C GLN A 454 -34.30 -45.82 -7.41
N LEU A 455 -34.62 -47.08 -7.10
CA LEU A 455 -35.99 -47.58 -7.01
C LEU A 455 -36.77 -46.88 -5.91
N ASP A 456 -36.20 -46.66 -4.73
CA ASP A 456 -36.82 -45.87 -3.66
C ASP A 456 -37.04 -44.41 -4.12
N SER A 457 -36.13 -43.84 -4.92
CA SER A 457 -36.33 -42.49 -5.49
C SER A 457 -37.44 -42.49 -6.54
N TYR A 458 -37.54 -43.53 -7.37
CA TYR A 458 -38.62 -43.67 -8.34
C TYR A 458 -39.94 -44.03 -7.68
N GLU A 459 -39.98 -44.83 -6.62
CA GLU A 459 -41.17 -45.11 -5.81
C GLU A 459 -41.63 -43.86 -5.06
N LYS A 460 -40.70 -43.04 -4.56
CA LYS A 460 -41.01 -41.72 -3.99
C LYS A 460 -41.53 -40.75 -5.04
N GLU A 461 -40.94 -40.71 -6.24
CA GLU A 461 -41.45 -39.90 -7.37
C GLU A 461 -42.80 -40.44 -7.90
N LEU A 462 -43.03 -41.75 -7.88
CA LEU A 462 -44.28 -42.41 -8.29
C LEU A 462 -45.40 -42.21 -7.25
N THR A 463 -45.11 -42.32 -5.96
CA THR A 463 -46.05 -41.99 -4.87
C THR A 463 -46.34 -40.49 -4.81
N VAL A 464 -45.38 -39.63 -5.16
CA VAL A 464 -45.59 -38.19 -5.33
C VAL A 464 -46.47 -37.87 -6.54
N THR A 465 -46.33 -38.59 -7.65
CA THR A 465 -47.13 -38.37 -8.87
C THR A 465 -48.54 -38.97 -8.76
N LEU A 466 -48.74 -40.00 -7.93
CA LEU A 466 -50.06 -40.58 -7.62
C LEU A 466 -50.80 -39.82 -6.50
N GLY A 467 -50.11 -39.09 -5.64
CA GLY A 467 -50.69 -38.21 -4.62
C GLY A 467 -50.95 -36.80 -5.15
N GLY A 468 -52.06 -36.61 -5.87
CA GLY A 468 -52.47 -35.32 -6.41
C GLY A 468 -52.37 -34.17 -5.40
N GLU A 469 -51.89 -33.01 -5.87
CA GLU A 469 -51.65 -31.69 -5.20
C GLU A 469 -50.89 -31.66 -3.86
N ALA A 470 -51.01 -32.67 -2.98
CA ALA A 470 -50.22 -32.81 -1.75
C ALA A 470 -48.83 -33.44 -1.99
N GLY A 471 -48.62 -34.16 -3.10
CA GLY A 471 -47.36 -34.81 -3.43
C GLY A 471 -46.19 -33.85 -3.68
N GLY A 472 -46.44 -32.64 -4.18
CA GLY A 472 -45.39 -31.65 -4.47
C GLY A 472 -44.65 -31.17 -3.22
N ALA A 473 -45.37 -30.99 -2.10
CA ALA A 473 -44.77 -30.61 -0.82
C ALA A 473 -43.97 -31.77 -0.19
N ALA A 474 -44.46 -33.01 -0.32
CA ALA A 474 -43.73 -34.20 0.12
C ALA A 474 -42.46 -34.46 -0.71
N LEU A 475 -42.48 -34.12 -2.01
CA LEU A 475 -41.30 -34.21 -2.89
C LEU A 475 -40.22 -33.21 -2.51
N LEU A 476 -40.60 -31.97 -2.22
CA LEU A 476 -39.68 -30.96 -1.71
C LEU A 476 -39.13 -31.36 -0.34
N ALA A 477 -39.97 -31.85 0.57
CA ALA A 477 -39.52 -32.31 1.88
C ALA A 477 -38.58 -33.53 1.78
N ALA A 478 -38.90 -34.54 0.95
CA ALA A 478 -38.05 -35.70 0.75
C ALA A 478 -36.74 -35.35 0.01
N ARG A 479 -36.77 -34.39 -0.91
CA ARG A 479 -35.59 -33.87 -1.59
C ARG A 479 -34.70 -33.07 -0.65
N VAL A 480 -35.29 -32.23 0.20
CA VAL A 480 -34.59 -31.52 1.27
C VAL A 480 -33.98 -32.52 2.24
N GLU A 481 -34.72 -33.53 2.70
CA GLU A 481 -34.19 -34.57 3.60
C GLU A 481 -33.07 -35.40 2.96
N GLN A 482 -33.15 -35.67 1.64
CA GLN A 482 -32.09 -36.36 0.91
C GLN A 482 -30.85 -35.49 0.71
N LEU A 483 -31.03 -34.20 0.47
CA LEU A 483 -29.93 -33.22 0.41
C LEU A 483 -29.33 -32.97 1.80
N GLU A 484 -30.14 -32.98 2.86
CA GLU A 484 -29.69 -32.88 4.25
C GLU A 484 -28.94 -34.13 4.68
N ARG A 485 -29.40 -35.33 4.31
CA ARG A 485 -28.65 -36.59 4.55
C ARG A 485 -27.35 -36.66 3.74
N ALA A 486 -27.34 -36.16 2.50
CA ALA A 486 -26.12 -36.07 1.71
C ALA A 486 -25.15 -35.03 2.28
N LEU A 487 -25.65 -33.86 2.70
CA LEU A 487 -24.88 -32.84 3.40
C LEU A 487 -24.38 -33.36 4.75
N GLN A 488 -25.16 -34.17 5.46
CA GLN A 488 -24.74 -34.78 6.72
C GLN A 488 -23.66 -35.83 6.48
N ALA A 489 -23.80 -36.70 5.47
CA ALA A 489 -22.75 -37.64 5.09
C ALA A 489 -21.46 -36.94 4.62
N TYR A 490 -21.56 -35.81 3.91
CA TYR A 490 -20.41 -34.97 3.57
C TYR A 490 -19.83 -34.26 4.78
N ARG A 491 -20.66 -33.81 5.74
CA ARG A 491 -20.22 -33.23 7.02
C ARG A 491 -19.55 -34.26 7.91
N ASP A 492 -20.03 -35.50 7.92
CA ASP A 492 -19.44 -36.60 8.69
C ASP A 492 -18.12 -37.04 8.05
N LEU A 493 -18.02 -37.07 6.71
CA LEU A 493 -16.77 -37.32 6.00
C LEU A 493 -15.74 -36.18 6.20
N LEU A 494 -16.20 -34.93 6.20
CA LEU A 494 -15.38 -33.77 6.53
C LEU A 494 -15.01 -33.75 8.01
N ALA A 495 -15.90 -34.17 8.92
CA ALA A 495 -15.61 -34.27 10.34
C ALA A 495 -14.62 -35.40 10.62
N ASP A 496 -14.70 -36.55 9.96
CA ASP A 496 -13.69 -37.61 10.06
C ASP A 496 -12.34 -37.15 9.47
N HIS A 497 -12.36 -36.41 8.36
CA HIS A 497 -11.16 -35.84 7.76
C HIS A 497 -10.54 -34.73 8.62
N ASP A 498 -11.37 -33.88 9.22
CA ASP A 498 -10.98 -32.81 10.13
C ASP A 498 -10.51 -33.37 11.46
N VAL A 499 -11.09 -34.46 11.99
CA VAL A 499 -10.59 -35.17 13.19
C VAL A 499 -9.23 -35.77 12.91
N ASP A 500 -9.01 -36.41 11.76
CA ASP A 500 -7.71 -36.96 11.37
C ASP A 500 -6.65 -35.86 11.14
N GLN A 501 -7.04 -34.73 10.55
CA GLN A 501 -6.16 -33.57 10.39
C GLN A 501 -5.90 -32.84 11.72
N HIS A 502 -6.88 -32.77 12.61
CA HIS A 502 -6.79 -32.10 13.91
C HIS A 502 -6.06 -32.95 14.95
N VAL A 503 -6.08 -34.29 14.84
CA VAL A 503 -5.22 -35.20 15.62
C VAL A 503 -3.77 -35.04 15.19
N LYS A 504 -3.49 -35.05 13.87
CA LYS A 504 -2.14 -34.80 13.34
C LYS A 504 -1.64 -33.38 13.65
N GLY A 505 -2.52 -32.39 13.57
CA GLY A 505 -2.25 -31.00 13.93
C GLY A 505 -2.02 -30.81 15.43
N MET A 506 -2.79 -31.49 16.30
CA MET A 506 -2.57 -31.48 17.75
C MET A 506 -1.27 -32.18 18.14
N GLU A 507 -0.91 -33.29 17.47
CA GLU A 507 0.37 -33.98 17.73
C GLU A 507 1.56 -33.11 17.30
N ALA A 508 1.47 -32.42 16.16
CA ALA A 508 2.46 -31.45 15.72
C ALA A 508 2.55 -30.24 16.67
N ALA A 509 1.42 -29.67 17.07
CA ALA A 509 1.37 -28.55 18.02
C ALA A 509 1.82 -28.96 19.43
N ARG A 510 1.58 -30.21 19.86
CA ARG A 510 2.14 -30.76 21.11
C ARG A 510 3.65 -30.94 21.03
N ALA A 511 4.18 -31.39 19.90
CA ALA A 511 5.62 -31.51 19.68
C ALA A 511 6.30 -30.12 19.66
N GLU A 512 5.67 -29.14 19.03
CA GLU A 512 6.16 -27.76 18.99
C GLU A 512 6.05 -27.08 20.36
N ALA A 513 4.94 -27.24 21.07
CA ALA A 513 4.79 -26.77 22.46
C ALA A 513 5.76 -27.46 23.43
N ALA A 514 6.14 -28.72 23.18
CA ALA A 514 7.18 -29.41 23.95
C ALA A 514 8.56 -28.79 23.70
N ARG A 515 8.90 -28.50 22.43
CA ARG A 515 10.15 -27.81 22.06
C ARG A 515 10.21 -26.40 22.64
N SER A 516 9.16 -25.60 22.50
CA SER A 516 9.12 -24.25 23.07
C SER A 516 9.18 -24.27 24.60
N ARG A 517 8.62 -25.29 25.27
CA ARG A 517 8.79 -25.47 26.73
C ARG A 517 10.22 -25.82 27.11
N GLU A 518 10.89 -26.65 26.31
CA GLU A 518 12.28 -27.03 26.53
C GLU A 518 13.24 -25.85 26.32
N GLU A 519 13.01 -25.06 25.27
CA GLU A 519 13.71 -23.80 25.00
C GLU A 519 13.45 -22.76 26.11
N ALA A 520 12.20 -22.60 26.54
CA ALA A 520 11.87 -21.72 27.67
C ALA A 520 12.51 -22.19 28.98
N ALA A 521 12.61 -23.51 29.20
CA ALA A 521 13.32 -24.07 30.34
C ALA A 521 14.83 -23.84 30.24
N ALA A 522 15.43 -23.96 29.05
CA ALA A 522 16.83 -23.64 28.81
C ALA A 522 17.12 -22.15 29.06
N ALA A 523 16.32 -21.24 28.50
CA ALA A 523 16.44 -19.81 28.72
C ALA A 523 16.24 -19.42 30.19
N ARG A 524 15.34 -20.10 30.92
CA ARG A 524 15.17 -19.91 32.37
C ARG A 524 16.40 -20.36 33.17
N ARG A 525 17.05 -21.46 32.77
CA ARG A 525 18.30 -21.90 33.41
C ARG A 525 19.44 -20.92 33.15
N GLU A 526 19.54 -20.40 31.94
CA GLU A 526 20.54 -19.39 31.56
C GLU A 526 20.31 -18.07 32.30
N ALA A 527 19.06 -17.60 32.37
CA ALA A 527 18.69 -16.42 33.16
C ALA A 527 18.98 -16.61 34.66
N ALA A 528 18.77 -17.80 35.21
CA ALA A 528 19.14 -18.12 36.58
C ALA A 528 20.66 -18.11 36.78
N ALA A 529 21.44 -18.66 35.85
CA ALA A 529 22.90 -18.63 35.88
C ALA A 529 23.44 -17.19 35.81
N LEU A 530 22.90 -16.35 34.92
CA LEU A 530 23.25 -14.94 34.81
C LEU A 530 22.87 -14.14 36.05
N ARG A 531 21.73 -14.44 36.69
CA ARG A 531 21.35 -13.83 37.98
C ARG A 531 22.33 -14.20 39.09
N VAL A 532 22.74 -15.47 39.17
CA VAL A 532 23.77 -15.92 40.12
C VAL A 532 25.10 -15.22 39.85
N GLN A 533 25.49 -15.06 38.57
CA GLN A 533 26.71 -14.35 38.20
C GLN A 533 26.64 -12.86 38.56
N ARG A 534 25.50 -12.20 38.31
CA ARG A 534 25.23 -10.83 38.78
C ARG A 534 25.35 -10.75 40.30
N ASP A 535 24.73 -11.66 41.03
CA ASP A 535 24.76 -11.63 42.50
C ASP A 535 26.17 -11.88 43.04
N GLN A 536 26.95 -12.75 42.39
CA GLN A 536 28.37 -12.93 42.70
C GLN A 536 29.21 -11.67 42.42
N LEU A 537 28.97 -11.00 41.29
CA LEU A 537 29.63 -9.73 40.97
C LEU A 537 29.21 -8.62 41.95
N GLN A 538 27.94 -8.59 42.34
CA GLN A 538 27.40 -7.60 43.28
C GLN A 538 27.92 -7.84 44.70
N LEU A 539 28.04 -9.09 45.14
CA LEU A 539 28.75 -9.47 46.36
C LEU A 539 30.26 -9.15 46.28
N HIS A 540 30.87 -9.25 45.11
CA HIS A 540 32.25 -8.80 44.90
C HIS A 540 32.39 -7.28 45.04
N ILE A 541 31.45 -6.52 44.50
CA ILE A 541 31.38 -5.05 44.64
C ILE A 541 31.13 -4.67 46.10
N GLU A 542 30.22 -5.35 46.80
CA GLU A 542 29.94 -5.10 48.22
C GLU A 542 31.11 -5.51 49.13
N LYS A 543 31.85 -6.58 48.80
CA LYS A 543 33.10 -6.94 49.49
C LYS A 543 34.22 -5.93 49.25
N LEU A 544 34.23 -5.24 48.11
CA LEU A 544 35.13 -4.11 47.84
C LEU A 544 34.64 -2.82 48.53
N ALA A 545 33.36 -2.74 48.90
CA ALA A 545 32.75 -1.64 49.64
C ALA A 545 32.72 -1.92 51.16
N ALA A 546 33.90 -2.05 51.77
CA ALA A 546 34.02 -1.83 53.21
C ALA A 546 33.65 -0.35 53.55
N PRO A 547 33.21 -0.03 54.78
CA PRO A 547 32.60 1.27 55.10
C PRO A 547 33.67 2.36 55.19
N THR A 548 34.12 2.86 54.04
CA THR A 548 34.82 4.13 53.95
C THR A 548 33.77 5.24 53.97
N LYS A 549 33.92 6.15 54.94
CA LYS A 549 33.10 7.34 55.15
C LYS A 549 33.01 8.12 53.83
N ILE A 550 31.86 8.07 53.16
CA ILE A 550 31.66 8.70 51.85
C ILE A 550 31.51 10.21 52.07
N LEU A 551 32.51 10.96 51.62
CA LEU A 551 32.39 12.40 51.39
C LEU A 551 31.34 12.60 50.29
N HIS A 552 30.17 13.12 50.65
CA HIS A 552 29.26 13.67 49.66
C HIS A 552 29.95 14.88 49.03
N LEU A 553 30.24 14.81 47.73
CA LEU A 553 30.61 15.98 46.95
C LEU A 553 29.48 17.01 47.11
N ALA A 554 29.81 18.23 47.55
CA ALA A 554 28.84 19.32 47.72
C ALA A 554 28.06 19.57 46.42
N ASP A 555 28.69 19.33 45.28
CA ASP A 555 28.07 19.26 43.96
C ASP A 555 27.97 17.81 43.49
N ASN A 556 26.85 17.18 43.83
CA ASN A 556 26.52 15.85 43.34
C ASN A 556 25.99 15.96 41.89
N PRO A 557 26.73 15.47 40.87
CA PRO A 557 26.30 15.57 39.47
C PRO A 557 24.98 14.82 39.21
N ALA A 558 24.65 13.79 40.00
CA ALA A 558 23.35 13.12 39.91
C ALA A 558 22.20 13.99 40.44
N ALA A 559 22.44 14.80 41.48
CA ALA A 559 21.46 15.76 41.98
C ALA A 559 21.30 16.96 41.03
N ALA A 560 22.39 17.38 40.36
CA ALA A 560 22.34 18.40 39.32
C ALA A 560 21.56 17.93 38.08
N ALA A 561 21.78 16.68 37.64
CA ALA A 561 21.03 16.08 36.55
C ALA A 561 19.54 15.90 36.89
N GLN A 562 19.20 15.53 38.13
CA GLN A 562 17.80 15.46 38.58
C GLN A 562 17.14 16.85 38.63
N LYS A 563 17.88 17.89 39.04
CA LYS A 563 17.39 19.27 39.01
C LYS A 563 17.17 19.77 37.59
N GLN A 564 18.10 19.50 36.66
CA GLN A 564 17.93 19.82 35.25
C GLN A 564 16.74 19.09 34.64
N MET A 565 16.61 17.78 34.89
CA MET A 565 15.46 17.00 34.42
C MET A 565 14.13 17.53 34.96
N HIS A 566 14.10 17.99 36.22
CA HIS A 566 12.93 18.64 36.80
C HIS A 566 12.58 19.96 36.11
N LEU A 567 13.59 20.79 35.83
CA LEU A 567 13.45 22.08 35.17
C LEU A 567 12.97 21.90 33.72
N ASP A 568 13.52 20.91 33.01
CA ASP A 568 13.10 20.55 31.65
C ASP A 568 11.66 20.01 31.63
N LEU A 569 11.26 19.25 32.65
CA LEU A 569 9.88 18.77 32.82
C LEU A 569 8.90 19.93 33.08
N GLU A 570 9.29 20.90 33.90
CA GLU A 570 8.49 22.09 34.18
C GLU A 570 8.34 22.96 32.93
N LEU A 571 9.42 23.21 32.19
CA LEU A 571 9.40 23.94 30.92
C LEU A 571 8.52 23.24 29.88
N ALA A 572 8.65 21.92 29.73
CA ALA A 572 7.80 21.14 28.82
C ALA A 572 6.33 21.15 29.25
N GLN A 573 6.04 21.15 30.55
CA GLN A 573 4.67 21.27 31.05
C GLN A 573 4.07 22.67 30.84
N GLU A 574 4.87 23.72 30.96
CA GLU A 574 4.49 25.09 30.64
C GLU A 574 4.26 25.28 29.14
N GLU A 575 5.11 24.71 28.29
CA GLU A 575 4.94 24.72 26.84
C GLU A 575 3.70 23.93 26.42
N ILE A 576 3.42 22.78 27.02
CA ILE A 576 2.17 22.04 26.81
C ILE A 576 0.95 22.86 27.28
N LYS A 577 1.05 23.62 28.38
CA LYS A 577 -0.04 24.51 28.83
C LYS A 577 -0.24 25.66 27.85
N GLN A 578 0.82 26.28 27.34
CA GLN A 578 0.76 27.34 26.34
C GLN A 578 0.20 26.83 25.00
N LEU A 579 0.64 25.66 24.54
CA LEU A 579 0.13 25.00 23.33
C LEU A 579 -1.33 24.57 23.49
N LYS A 580 -1.74 24.10 24.67
CA LYS A 580 -3.15 23.79 24.97
C LYS A 580 -4.01 25.04 25.07
N ALA A 581 -3.47 26.17 25.55
CA ALA A 581 -4.15 27.46 25.54
C ALA A 581 -4.31 27.98 24.10
N ALA A 582 -3.26 27.91 23.28
CA ALA A 582 -3.30 28.26 21.86
C ALA A 582 -4.27 27.36 21.06
N LEU A 583 -4.38 26.08 21.42
CA LEU A 583 -5.33 25.15 20.79
C LEU A 583 -6.78 25.41 21.24
N ARG A 584 -7.01 25.84 22.49
CA ARG A 584 -8.33 26.22 23.01
C ARG A 584 -8.81 27.58 22.53
N GLU A 585 -7.91 28.53 22.27
CA GLU A 585 -8.23 29.82 21.64
C GLU A 585 -8.41 29.74 20.12
N GLY A 586 -8.19 28.56 19.54
CA GLY A 586 -8.54 28.24 18.17
C GLY A 586 -7.37 27.71 17.38
N GLY A 587 -7.42 26.42 17.05
CA GLY A 587 -6.65 25.80 15.96
C GLY A 587 -7.05 26.33 14.59
N SER A 588 -6.97 27.64 14.40
CA SER A 588 -7.10 28.35 13.13
C SER A 588 -6.21 29.60 13.19
N ARG A 589 -4.90 29.40 13.19
CA ARG A 589 -3.97 30.36 12.57
C ARG A 589 -3.87 30.04 11.08
N ALA A 590 -4.98 30.20 10.37
CA ALA A 590 -4.93 30.83 9.06
C ALA A 590 -5.43 32.24 9.33
N CYS A 591 -4.67 33.27 8.92
CA CYS A 591 -5.12 34.65 9.11
C CYS A 591 -6.55 34.77 8.55
N PRO A 592 -7.51 35.43 9.24
CA PRO A 592 -8.85 35.62 8.68
C PRO A 592 -8.81 36.29 7.30
N GLU A 593 -7.78 37.11 7.05
CA GLU A 593 -7.47 37.69 5.74
C GLU A 593 -6.98 36.65 4.72
N GLU A 594 -6.09 35.72 5.09
CA GLU A 594 -5.63 34.64 4.20
C GLU A 594 -6.75 33.64 3.90
N MET A 595 -7.59 33.32 4.87
CA MET A 595 -8.75 32.45 4.65
C MET A 595 -9.81 33.15 3.78
N GLN A 596 -9.99 34.47 3.92
CA GLN A 596 -10.83 35.26 3.01
C GLN A 596 -10.20 35.35 1.61
N GLN A 597 -8.90 35.57 1.50
CA GLN A 597 -8.18 35.60 0.23
C GLN A 597 -8.26 34.25 -0.48
N LEU A 598 -8.03 33.14 0.22
CA LEU A 598 -8.19 31.78 -0.32
C LEU A 598 -9.65 31.49 -0.73
N ARG A 599 -10.64 31.97 0.04
CA ARG A 599 -12.05 31.88 -0.36
C ARG A 599 -12.34 32.68 -1.63
N THR A 600 -11.81 33.90 -1.74
CA THR A 600 -11.97 34.72 -2.95
C THR A 600 -11.21 34.13 -4.13
N GLN A 601 -10.04 33.53 -3.92
CA GLN A 601 -9.30 32.82 -4.96
C GLN A 601 -10.03 31.55 -5.41
N LEU A 602 -10.63 30.80 -4.47
CA LEU A 602 -11.45 29.65 -4.77
C LEU A 602 -12.69 30.06 -5.57
N GLU A 603 -13.37 31.13 -5.16
CA GLU A 603 -14.53 31.65 -5.89
C GLU A 603 -14.15 32.18 -7.27
N ASN A 604 -13.03 32.90 -7.38
CA ASN A 604 -12.49 33.35 -8.66
C ASN A 604 -12.10 32.17 -9.55
N SER A 605 -11.53 31.10 -8.99
CA SER A 605 -11.19 29.87 -9.73
C SER A 605 -12.46 29.15 -10.18
N ARG A 606 -13.52 29.16 -9.37
CA ARG A 606 -14.82 28.58 -9.68
C ARG A 606 -15.51 29.35 -10.80
N ILE A 607 -15.48 30.68 -10.75
CA ILE A 607 -15.99 31.55 -11.82
C ILE A 607 -15.17 31.35 -13.10
N LYS A 608 -13.85 31.25 -13.03
CA LYS A 608 -13.00 30.94 -14.19
C LYS A 608 -13.34 29.58 -14.79
N LEU A 609 -13.51 28.55 -13.96
CA LEU A 609 -13.91 27.21 -14.41
C LEU A 609 -15.31 27.23 -15.03
N GLN A 610 -16.23 28.00 -14.48
CA GLN A 610 -17.57 28.18 -15.04
C GLN A 610 -17.51 28.87 -16.41
N ARG A 611 -16.76 29.97 -16.55
CA ARG A 611 -16.56 30.64 -17.84
C ARG A 611 -15.89 29.73 -18.86
N MET A 612 -14.87 28.97 -18.46
CA MET A 612 -14.24 27.99 -19.36
C MET A 612 -15.22 26.88 -19.79
N LYS A 613 -16.10 26.43 -18.90
CA LYS A 613 -17.17 25.49 -19.26
C LYS A 613 -18.15 26.11 -20.25
N GLU A 614 -18.56 27.35 -20.02
CA GLU A 614 -19.46 28.10 -20.92
C GLU A 614 -18.83 28.28 -22.31
N GLU A 615 -17.57 28.73 -22.37
CA GLU A 615 -16.80 28.85 -23.62
C GLU A 615 -16.64 27.50 -24.33
N PHE A 616 -16.31 26.43 -23.61
CA PHE A 616 -16.22 25.10 -24.19
C PHE A 616 -17.57 24.60 -24.72
N THR A 617 -18.67 24.82 -23.98
CA THR A 617 -20.01 24.44 -24.44
C THR A 617 -20.44 25.24 -25.66
N SER A 618 -20.10 26.54 -25.71
CA SER A 618 -20.36 27.41 -26.86
C SER A 618 -19.57 26.95 -28.09
N SER A 619 -18.27 26.67 -27.93
CA SER A 619 -17.41 26.20 -29.02
C SER A 619 -17.82 24.80 -29.51
N ALA A 620 -18.19 23.89 -28.59
CA ALA A 620 -18.70 22.57 -28.95
C ALA A 620 -20.08 22.63 -29.62
N GLN A 621 -20.91 23.63 -29.30
CA GLN A 621 -22.17 23.90 -30.00
C GLN A 621 -21.89 24.45 -31.40
N GLU A 622 -21.02 25.45 -31.53
CA GLU A 622 -20.61 26.02 -32.82
C GLU A 622 -20.05 24.94 -33.75
N TYR A 623 -19.18 24.06 -33.25
CA TYR A 623 -18.66 22.94 -34.03
C TYR A 623 -19.76 21.97 -34.50
N ARG A 624 -20.74 21.65 -33.64
CA ARG A 624 -21.89 20.80 -34.01
C ARG A 624 -22.78 21.48 -35.03
N ASP A 625 -22.99 22.79 -34.92
CA ASP A 625 -23.79 23.58 -35.87
C ASP A 625 -23.11 23.62 -37.25
N VAL A 626 -21.78 23.80 -37.28
CA VAL A 626 -20.99 23.71 -38.53
C VAL A 626 -21.07 22.31 -39.14
N CYS A 627 -20.95 21.25 -38.34
CA CYS A 627 -21.10 19.88 -38.83
C CYS A 627 -22.52 19.62 -39.38
N TYR A 628 -23.55 20.16 -38.71
CA TYR A 628 -24.92 20.04 -39.17
C TYR A 628 -25.15 20.77 -40.50
N MET A 629 -24.62 21.99 -40.65
CA MET A 629 -24.75 22.76 -41.89
C MET A 629 -23.95 22.15 -43.06
N LEU A 630 -22.77 21.59 -42.80
CA LEU A 630 -21.90 21.06 -43.87
C LEU A 630 -22.27 19.63 -44.28
N LEU A 631 -22.58 18.77 -43.31
CA LEU A 631 -22.79 17.33 -43.54
C LEU A 631 -24.27 16.95 -43.51
N GLY A 632 -25.15 17.84 -43.05
CA GLY A 632 -26.58 17.58 -42.91
C GLY A 632 -26.95 16.71 -41.72
N TYR A 633 -26.04 16.46 -40.77
CA TYR A 633 -26.27 15.57 -39.64
C TYR A 633 -26.12 16.26 -38.29
N LYS A 634 -27.18 16.19 -37.47
CA LYS A 634 -27.18 16.67 -36.10
C LYS A 634 -26.77 15.52 -35.18
N ILE A 635 -25.63 15.68 -34.51
CA ILE A 635 -25.04 14.66 -33.64
C ILE A 635 -25.26 15.06 -32.18
N ASP A 636 -26.17 14.36 -31.51
CA ASP A 636 -26.52 14.55 -30.11
C ASP A 636 -26.04 13.38 -29.26
N ARG A 637 -25.38 13.67 -28.14
CA ARG A 637 -24.87 12.63 -27.23
C ARG A 637 -25.98 12.13 -26.32
N THR A 638 -26.36 10.87 -26.45
CA THR A 638 -27.42 10.21 -25.68
C THR A 638 -26.85 9.22 -24.65
N GLY A 639 -26.12 9.74 -23.65
CA GLY A 639 -25.52 8.94 -22.57
C GLY A 639 -24.01 8.75 -22.68
N HIS A 640 -23.48 7.69 -22.08
CA HIS A 640 -22.05 7.34 -22.16
C HIS A 640 -21.79 6.56 -23.44
N LYS A 641 -20.91 7.07 -24.30
CA LYS A 641 -20.49 6.46 -25.57
C LYS A 641 -21.59 6.27 -26.64
N ASN A 642 -22.82 6.76 -26.42
CA ASN A 642 -23.91 6.66 -27.38
C ASN A 642 -24.20 8.02 -28.03
N TYR A 643 -24.40 8.00 -29.34
CA TYR A 643 -24.61 9.16 -30.18
C TYR A 643 -25.86 8.96 -31.02
N ARG A 644 -26.83 9.86 -30.88
CA ARG A 644 -27.98 9.98 -31.75
C ARG A 644 -27.64 10.91 -32.91
N ILE A 645 -27.89 10.46 -34.12
CA ILE A 645 -27.65 11.21 -35.34
C ILE A 645 -28.96 11.37 -36.09
N SER A 646 -29.37 12.61 -36.32
CA SER A 646 -30.58 12.96 -37.08
C SER A 646 -30.18 13.71 -38.35
N ASN A 647 -30.76 13.34 -39.49
CA ASN A 647 -30.50 14.03 -40.76
C ASN A 647 -31.33 15.33 -40.85
N MET A 648 -30.81 16.34 -41.55
CA MET A 648 -31.50 17.60 -41.85
C MET A 648 -32.76 17.40 -42.69
N TYR A 649 -32.80 16.35 -43.52
CA TYR A 649 -33.91 15.99 -44.39
C TYR A 649 -34.81 14.89 -43.81
N ALA A 650 -34.72 14.61 -42.52
CA ALA A 650 -35.60 13.66 -41.84
C ALA A 650 -37.08 14.14 -41.89
N GLU A 651 -38.01 13.23 -42.20
CA GLU A 651 -39.44 13.56 -42.35
C GLU A 651 -40.16 13.61 -41.00
N SER A 652 -39.65 12.90 -39.99
CA SER A 652 -40.18 12.86 -38.62
C SER A 652 -39.08 12.99 -37.57
N SER A 653 -39.42 13.49 -36.37
CA SER A 653 -38.50 13.56 -35.22
C SER A 653 -38.03 12.19 -34.72
N ASP A 654 -38.73 11.13 -35.13
CA ASP A 654 -38.43 9.74 -34.76
C ASP A 654 -37.43 9.07 -35.73
N GLU A 655 -37.08 9.74 -36.82
CA GLU A 655 -36.09 9.28 -37.80
C GLU A 655 -34.67 9.66 -37.36
N TYR A 656 -34.10 8.82 -36.50
CA TYR A 656 -32.73 8.97 -36.05
C TYR A 656 -31.98 7.63 -36.06
N LEU A 657 -30.67 7.74 -36.26
CA LEU A 657 -29.73 6.65 -36.15
C LEU A 657 -29.02 6.73 -34.81
N THR A 658 -28.75 5.59 -34.19
CA THR A 658 -27.98 5.54 -32.94
C THR A 658 -26.66 4.82 -33.20
N PHE A 659 -25.56 5.43 -32.77
CA PHE A 659 -24.22 4.89 -32.88
C PHE A 659 -23.57 4.76 -31.51
N THR A 660 -22.91 3.63 -31.25
CA THR A 660 -22.15 3.34 -30.03
C THR A 660 -20.67 3.40 -30.32
N LEU A 661 -19.92 4.14 -29.51
CA LEU A 661 -18.46 4.21 -29.57
C LEU A 661 -17.85 3.06 -28.76
N CYS A 662 -17.43 2.00 -29.46
CA CYS A 662 -16.74 0.84 -28.93
C CYS A 662 -15.20 1.03 -29.00
N ASP A 663 -14.43 0.17 -28.35
CA ASP A 663 -12.96 0.30 -28.30
C ASP A 663 -12.30 0.03 -29.67
N GLU A 664 -13.00 -0.68 -30.56
CA GLU A 664 -12.59 -1.00 -31.94
C GLU A 664 -13.12 0.00 -32.99
N GLY A 665 -13.99 0.95 -32.62
CA GLY A 665 -14.58 1.91 -33.55
C GLY A 665 -16.01 2.33 -33.22
N ILE A 666 -16.70 2.93 -34.19
CA ILE A 666 -18.11 3.34 -34.06
C ILE A 666 -18.99 2.27 -34.71
N GLU A 667 -19.97 1.76 -33.97
CA GLU A 667 -20.93 0.75 -34.44
C GLU A 667 -22.35 1.31 -34.46
N MET A 668 -23.17 0.93 -35.43
CA MET A 668 -24.56 1.36 -35.53
C MET A 668 -25.46 0.42 -34.72
N VAL A 669 -26.28 0.98 -33.84
CA VAL A 669 -27.31 0.25 -33.09
C VAL A 669 -28.59 0.21 -33.93
N HIS A 670 -29.24 -0.95 -33.94
CA HIS A 670 -30.50 -1.13 -34.65
C HIS A 670 -31.62 -0.30 -34.01
N THR A 671 -32.17 0.63 -34.79
CA THR A 671 -33.38 1.40 -34.50
C THR A 671 -34.48 1.06 -35.52
N ASP A 672 -35.74 1.37 -35.21
CA ASP A 672 -36.87 1.18 -36.14
C ASP A 672 -36.65 1.90 -37.47
N TYR A 673 -36.02 3.10 -37.42
CA TYR A 673 -35.62 3.82 -38.62
C TYR A 673 -34.51 3.10 -39.40
N SER A 674 -33.48 2.57 -38.72
CA SER A 674 -32.42 1.81 -39.38
C SER A 674 -32.93 0.55 -40.11
N ALA A 675 -34.02 -0.05 -39.62
CA ALA A 675 -34.67 -1.19 -40.26
C ALA A 675 -35.29 -0.83 -41.61
N SER A 676 -35.80 0.40 -41.75
CA SER A 676 -36.35 0.92 -43.02
C SER A 676 -35.27 1.19 -44.08
N LEU A 677 -34.00 1.31 -43.68
CA LEU A 677 -32.86 1.61 -44.54
C LEU A 677 -32.03 0.35 -44.88
N GLY A 678 -32.64 -0.84 -44.79
CA GLY A 678 -31.95 -2.13 -44.90
C GLY A 678 -31.03 -2.27 -46.13
N GLU A 679 -31.50 -1.84 -47.31
CA GLU A 679 -30.71 -1.92 -48.56
C GLU A 679 -29.43 -1.05 -48.50
N LEU A 680 -29.53 0.17 -47.95
CA LEU A 680 -28.39 1.07 -47.77
C LEU A 680 -27.42 0.54 -46.71
N VAL A 681 -27.94 -0.06 -45.64
CA VAL A 681 -27.16 -0.61 -44.52
C VAL A 681 -26.39 -1.85 -44.95
N GLU A 682 -27.02 -2.75 -45.71
CA GLU A 682 -26.37 -3.92 -46.27
C GLU A 682 -25.27 -3.53 -47.26
N LEU A 683 -25.58 -2.62 -48.21
CA LEU A 683 -24.60 -2.17 -49.19
C LEU A 683 -23.41 -1.41 -48.55
N HIS A 684 -23.66 -0.38 -47.75
CA HIS A 684 -22.60 0.55 -47.34
C HIS A 684 -21.94 0.21 -45.99
N LEU A 685 -22.67 -0.37 -45.04
CA LEU A 685 -22.07 -0.82 -43.77
C LEU A 685 -21.56 -2.27 -43.84
N HIS A 686 -22.28 -3.19 -44.49
CA HIS A 686 -21.84 -4.60 -44.54
C HIS A 686 -20.88 -4.90 -45.69
N HIS A 687 -21.07 -4.36 -46.90
CA HIS A 687 -20.14 -4.62 -48.01
C HIS A 687 -18.97 -3.63 -48.08
N HIS A 688 -19.24 -2.33 -47.94
CA HIS A 688 -18.19 -1.30 -48.03
C HIS A 688 -17.49 -1.00 -46.70
N HIS A 689 -18.03 -1.48 -45.57
CA HIS A 689 -17.51 -1.22 -44.22
C HIS A 689 -17.22 0.26 -43.93
N SER A 690 -18.06 1.16 -44.44
CA SER A 690 -17.79 2.60 -44.37
C SER A 690 -19.03 3.42 -43.99
N ILE A 691 -19.04 3.89 -42.73
CA ILE A 691 -20.08 4.78 -42.19
C ILE A 691 -20.15 6.11 -42.97
N PRO A 692 -19.03 6.79 -43.32
CA PRO A 692 -19.10 8.01 -44.12
C PRO A 692 -19.78 7.82 -45.48
N VAL A 693 -19.56 6.67 -46.14
CA VAL A 693 -20.19 6.38 -47.44
C VAL A 693 -21.69 6.13 -47.25
N PHE A 694 -22.07 5.36 -46.22
CA PHE A 694 -23.46 5.14 -45.86
C PHE A 694 -24.21 6.45 -45.58
N LEU A 695 -23.68 7.31 -44.71
CA LEU A 695 -24.30 8.58 -44.36
C LEU A 695 -24.40 9.51 -45.58
N SER A 696 -23.42 9.48 -46.49
CA SER A 696 -23.48 10.25 -47.73
C SER A 696 -24.59 9.78 -48.66
N ALA A 697 -24.70 8.46 -48.87
CA ALA A 697 -25.76 7.85 -49.66
C ALA A 697 -27.16 8.12 -49.07
N LEU A 698 -27.29 8.00 -47.75
CA LEU A 698 -28.52 8.30 -47.03
C LEU A 698 -28.92 9.78 -47.20
N THR A 699 -27.98 10.72 -47.10
CA THR A 699 -28.28 12.14 -47.34
C THR A 699 -28.75 12.38 -48.76
N MET A 700 -28.15 11.74 -49.76
CA MET A 700 -28.59 11.85 -51.16
C MET A 700 -30.01 11.28 -51.37
N GLU A 701 -30.31 10.15 -50.75
CA GLU A 701 -31.63 9.53 -50.85
C GLU A 701 -32.71 10.37 -50.17
N LEU A 702 -32.47 10.81 -48.93
CA LEU A 702 -33.40 11.67 -48.19
C LEU A 702 -33.61 13.00 -48.91
N PHE A 703 -32.52 13.64 -49.39
CA PHE A 703 -32.64 14.87 -50.18
C PHE A 703 -33.49 14.65 -51.44
N THR A 704 -33.29 13.53 -52.14
CA THR A 704 -34.08 13.19 -53.32
C THR A 704 -35.55 13.00 -52.96
N ARG A 705 -35.87 12.28 -51.88
CA ARG A 705 -37.24 12.09 -51.39
C ARG A 705 -37.90 13.41 -51.00
N THR A 706 -37.22 14.27 -50.24
CA THR A 706 -37.73 15.58 -49.82
C THR A 706 -37.90 16.55 -50.99
N THR A 707 -37.01 16.52 -51.99
CA THR A 707 -37.00 17.51 -53.10
C THR A 707 -37.78 17.05 -54.34
N MET A 708 -37.99 15.74 -54.52
CA MET A 708 -38.68 15.16 -55.68
C MET A 708 -40.10 14.65 -55.38
N GLN A 709 -40.65 14.85 -54.18
CA GLN A 709 -42.08 14.66 -53.97
C GLN A 709 -42.85 15.66 -54.86
N PRO A 710 -43.61 15.19 -55.87
CA PRO A 710 -44.55 16.06 -56.54
C PRO A 710 -45.67 16.39 -55.54
N VAL A 711 -46.07 17.66 -55.54
CA VAL A 711 -47.38 18.08 -55.01
C VAL A 711 -48.43 17.12 -55.57
N GLN A 712 -48.97 16.25 -54.72
CA GLN A 712 -50.17 15.46 -55.02
C GLN A 712 -51.21 15.78 -53.95
N ASP A 713 -52.35 16.27 -54.46
CA ASP A 713 -53.49 16.86 -53.76
C ASP A 713 -54.10 15.98 -52.67
N CYS A 714 -54.29 16.54 -51.46
CA CYS A 714 -55.55 16.64 -50.70
C CYS A 714 -55.30 17.25 -49.30
#